data_AF-A0A6P8YHI4-F1
#
_entry.id   AF-A0A6P8YHI4-F1
#
_cell.length_a   1.000
_cell.length_b   1.000
_cell.length_c   1.000
_cell.angle_alpha   90.00
_cell.angle_beta   90.00
_cell.angle_gamma   90.00
#
_symmetry.space_group_name_H-M   'P 1'
#
loop_
_entity.id
_entity.type
_entity.pdbx_description
1 polymer ?
#
loop_
_entity_poly.entity_id
_entity_poly.type
_entity_poly.pdbx_seq_one_letter_code
_entity_poly.pdbx_strand_id
1 'polypeptide(L)'
;MPLRLDIKRKLTARSDRVKSVDLHPTEPWMLASLYNGNVHVWNHESQQLVKSFEVCDVPVRASRFVPRKNWILTGSDDMQVRVFNYNTLERAHAFEAHSDYVRCIIVHPTQPYILTSGDDMLIKLWNWEKQWACQQVFEGHTHYVMQTVFNPKDNNTFASASLDRTVKVWQLGSNTPNFTLDGHEKGVNCVDYYYGGDKPYLISGADDRLVKIWDYQNKTCVQTLEGHAQNISSVCFHPALPILLTGSEDGTVRIWHSGTYRLESSLNYGLERVWTIACMRGSNNVALGYDEGSIMVKIGREEPAVSMDVNGGKIIWARHSEIQQANLKAMGETDDIKDGERLPLVVKDMGSCEIYPQTVAHNPNGRFVVVCGDGEYIIYTAMALRNKAFGSAQEFVWAQDSSEYAIREGSSTVKVFKNFKERKSFKPEFGAEGIFGGFLLGVRSVSGLSFYEWESLELVRRIDIQPKHVYWSESGELACLATEDSYFILRYDASVVAKALETKEGMSEDGCEEAFTVLGEMPESVRTGLWVGDCFIYTNSVNRVNYYVGGEIVTVSHLDRTMYLLGYVARDNRLYLGDKELNVVSYSLLVSVLEYQTAVMRGDFETADRVLPTIPQQYRTRVAHFLEKQGFKHQALAVSTDPEHRFDLAVQLGDLETALSLAREAGVQQKWRQLSELALNMGQLELAQECLHHAQDYGGLLLLATSAGNATVMKQVAETADTLGRNNVSFLSYFMLGNLEKCLDILIATNRIPEAAFFARTYLPSKVSMVVGLWRELLKSKNQKASLADPKDYPNLFPGHLESLKTEQFLRAERHTQLPASAYTLTPANHERNPIAEMKAAEASGQFNYVPEEDSNVTEEMEDAEMPPARPFVPAAAPVHASPAPVPTPVAVQPPSTPMSSMPPPLIPTSSQPSPAPAFSMPPPLVPTAASPLQESKAPAETKQKAPPKGTVSDESLDSDLDLDLDDIDPSDLNFDDALSLDD
;
A
#
# COMPACT_ATOMS: atom_id res chain seq x y z
N MET A 1 -26.56 -29.70 6.91
CA MET A 1 -25.85 -30.50 5.89
C MET A 1 -24.38 -30.64 6.28
N PRO A 2 -23.55 -31.53 5.68
CA PRO A 2 -22.11 -31.50 5.95
C PRO A 2 -21.53 -30.12 5.59
N LEU A 3 -20.56 -29.67 6.36
CA LEU A 3 -19.97 -28.34 6.24
C LEU A 3 -19.10 -28.34 4.97
N ARG A 4 -19.55 -27.66 3.92
CA ARG A 4 -18.88 -27.68 2.61
C ARG A 4 -17.63 -26.79 2.63
N LEU A 5 -16.50 -27.39 3.00
CA LEU A 5 -15.19 -26.74 2.99
C LEU A 5 -14.58 -26.78 1.59
N ASP A 6 -14.24 -25.61 1.04
CA ASP A 6 -13.38 -25.52 -0.14
C ASP A 6 -11.92 -25.78 0.31
N ILE A 7 -11.34 -26.90 -0.10
CA ILE A 7 -10.00 -27.33 0.34
C ILE A 7 -9.05 -27.20 -0.83
N LYS A 8 -8.15 -26.20 -0.77
CA LYS A 8 -7.20 -25.91 -1.84
C LYS A 8 -5.76 -26.15 -1.37
N ARG A 9 -4.99 -26.87 -2.17
CA ARG A 9 -3.56 -27.06 -1.92
C ARG A 9 -2.80 -25.80 -2.32
N LYS A 10 -2.00 -25.27 -1.41
CA LYS A 10 -1.13 -24.10 -1.64
C LYS A 10 0.32 -24.48 -1.93
N LEU A 11 0.86 -25.42 -1.16
CA LEU A 11 2.25 -25.87 -1.27
C LEU A 11 2.28 -27.39 -1.14
N THR A 12 3.15 -28.03 -1.92
CA THR A 12 3.52 -29.44 -1.75
C THR A 12 5.00 -29.54 -1.99
N ALA A 13 5.75 -29.88 -0.94
CA ALA A 13 7.20 -29.97 -0.98
C ALA A 13 7.61 -31.37 -0.51
N ARG A 14 8.27 -32.13 -1.38
CA ARG A 14 8.86 -33.42 -1.00
C ARG A 14 10.20 -33.17 -0.32
N SER A 15 10.41 -33.83 0.81
CA SER A 15 11.66 -33.83 1.57
C SER A 15 11.74 -35.13 2.37
N ASP A 16 12.80 -35.28 3.16
CA ASP A 16 12.81 -36.29 4.22
C ASP A 16 11.69 -36.03 5.22
N ARG A 17 11.45 -37.02 6.09
CA ARG A 17 10.41 -37.01 7.12
C ARG A 17 10.40 -35.72 7.91
N VAL A 18 9.26 -35.03 7.88
CA VAL A 18 9.03 -33.77 8.62
C VAL A 18 8.46 -34.10 9.99
N LYS A 19 9.13 -33.66 11.05
CA LYS A 19 8.72 -33.95 12.44
C LYS A 19 7.93 -32.82 13.09
N SER A 20 8.24 -31.57 12.73
CA SER A 20 7.50 -30.40 13.20
C SER A 20 7.34 -29.41 12.06
N VAL A 21 6.18 -28.75 12.03
CA VAL A 21 5.90 -27.61 11.17
C VAL A 21 5.44 -26.42 12.01
N ASP A 22 5.75 -25.22 11.55
CA ASP A 22 5.28 -23.98 12.16
C ASP A 22 5.04 -22.92 11.09
N LEU A 23 4.18 -21.95 11.37
CA LEU A 23 3.80 -20.90 10.42
C LEU A 23 4.18 -19.53 10.96
N HIS A 24 4.84 -18.72 10.14
CA HIS A 24 5.14 -17.36 10.51
C HIS A 24 3.85 -16.52 10.51
N PRO A 25 3.58 -15.69 11.53
CA PRO A 25 2.30 -14.98 11.62
C PRO A 25 2.15 -13.83 10.61
N THR A 26 3.25 -13.25 10.13
CA THR A 26 3.22 -12.08 9.22
C THR A 26 3.82 -12.33 7.86
N GLU A 27 4.77 -13.27 7.76
CA GLU A 27 5.47 -13.57 6.51
C GLU A 27 4.82 -14.83 5.94
N PRO A 28 4.76 -15.00 4.61
CA PRO A 28 4.16 -16.18 3.99
C PRO A 28 5.08 -17.40 4.10
N TRP A 29 5.64 -17.67 5.29
CA TRP A 29 6.66 -18.68 5.53
C TRP A 29 6.14 -19.86 6.33
N MET A 30 6.53 -21.05 5.89
CA MET A 30 6.34 -22.32 6.56
C MET A 30 7.69 -22.90 6.96
N LEU A 31 7.84 -23.18 8.24
CA LEU A 31 8.99 -23.89 8.80
C LEU A 31 8.71 -25.38 8.78
N ALA A 32 9.68 -26.18 8.38
CA ALA A 32 9.64 -27.63 8.45
C ALA A 32 10.97 -28.16 9.02
N SER A 33 10.91 -28.88 10.14
CA SER A 33 12.07 -29.57 10.71
C SER A 33 12.10 -31.03 10.28
N LEU A 34 13.27 -31.47 9.82
CA LEU A 34 13.44 -32.77 9.20
C LEU A 34 14.10 -33.78 10.14
N TYR A 35 13.83 -35.05 9.86
CA TYR A 35 14.42 -36.18 10.59
C TYR A 35 15.92 -36.37 10.32
N ASN A 36 16.43 -35.82 9.22
CA ASN A 36 17.87 -35.83 8.90
C ASN A 36 18.66 -34.72 9.64
N GLY A 37 17.98 -33.87 10.42
CA GLY A 37 18.60 -32.78 11.17
C GLY A 37 18.67 -31.42 10.45
N ASN A 38 18.12 -31.34 9.24
CA ASN A 38 17.96 -30.09 8.51
C ASN A 38 16.65 -29.37 8.88
N VAL A 39 16.65 -28.06 8.68
CA VAL A 39 15.45 -27.21 8.79
C VAL A 39 15.26 -26.44 7.48
N HIS A 40 14.01 -26.42 7.01
CA HIS A 40 13.61 -25.73 5.79
C HIS A 40 12.60 -24.62 6.09
N VAL A 41 12.77 -23.47 5.43
CA VAL A 41 11.81 -22.36 5.44
C VAL A 41 11.31 -22.18 4.02
N TRP A 42 10.03 -22.46 3.81
CA TRP A 42 9.36 -22.35 2.51
C TRP A 42 8.52 -21.10 2.45
N ASN A 43 8.55 -20.37 1.34
CA ASN A 43 7.52 -19.39 1.03
C ASN A 43 6.35 -20.11 0.37
N HIS A 44 5.19 -20.11 1.02
CA HIS A 44 4.02 -20.86 0.56
C HIS A 44 3.19 -20.12 -0.50
N GLU A 45 3.46 -18.84 -0.76
CA GLU A 45 2.82 -18.08 -1.84
C GLU A 45 3.61 -18.22 -3.14
N SER A 46 4.93 -18.07 -3.09
CA SER A 46 5.80 -18.26 -4.27
C SER A 46 6.17 -19.72 -4.53
N GLN A 47 5.89 -20.61 -3.57
CA GLN A 47 6.25 -22.04 -3.58
C GLN A 47 7.77 -22.29 -3.66
N GLN A 48 8.58 -21.35 -3.18
CA GLN A 48 10.04 -21.45 -3.21
C GLN A 48 10.62 -21.75 -1.83
N LEU A 49 11.70 -22.54 -1.81
CA LEU A 49 12.52 -22.73 -0.62
C LEU A 49 13.33 -21.45 -0.37
N VAL A 50 13.02 -20.76 0.73
CA VAL A 50 13.68 -19.49 1.09
C VAL A 50 15.02 -19.76 1.73
N LYS A 51 15.04 -20.65 2.73
CA LYS A 51 16.24 -21.00 3.50
C LYS A 51 16.27 -22.49 3.79
N SER A 52 17.47 -23.06 3.77
CA SER A 52 17.77 -24.41 4.21
C SER A 52 19.09 -24.38 4.94
N PHE A 53 19.14 -24.96 6.14
CA PHE A 53 20.36 -25.06 6.93
C PHE A 53 20.34 -26.31 7.80
N GLU A 54 21.53 -26.84 8.03
CA GLU A 54 21.78 -28.00 8.87
C GLU A 54 21.93 -27.57 10.32
N VAL A 55 21.15 -28.17 11.22
CA VAL A 55 21.20 -27.87 12.65
C VAL A 55 22.12 -28.84 13.38
N CYS A 56 22.03 -30.12 13.03
CA CYS A 56 22.77 -31.25 13.59
C CYS A 56 22.62 -32.48 12.69
N ASP A 57 23.37 -33.55 12.97
CA ASP A 57 23.32 -34.83 12.21
C ASP A 57 22.20 -35.78 12.71
N VAL A 58 21.40 -35.34 13.68
CA VAL A 58 20.33 -36.10 14.34
C VAL A 58 18.97 -35.44 14.11
N PRO A 59 17.85 -36.16 14.30
CA PRO A 59 16.52 -35.61 14.06
C PRO A 59 16.22 -34.32 14.83
N VAL A 60 15.67 -33.31 14.14
CA VAL A 60 15.10 -32.11 14.77
C VAL A 60 13.61 -32.32 14.92
N ARG A 61 13.15 -32.64 16.14
CA ARG A 61 11.75 -33.01 16.41
C ARG A 61 10.82 -31.82 16.54
N ALA A 62 11.32 -30.71 17.08
CA ALA A 62 10.54 -29.52 17.36
C ALA A 62 11.20 -28.30 16.75
N SER A 63 10.40 -27.45 16.11
CA SER A 63 10.86 -26.15 15.66
C SER A 63 9.74 -25.10 15.77
N ARG A 64 10.08 -23.87 16.15
CA ARG A 64 9.12 -22.77 16.33
C ARG A 64 9.71 -21.43 15.94
N PHE A 65 8.90 -20.59 15.32
CA PHE A 65 9.24 -19.19 15.12
C PHE A 65 9.10 -18.39 16.42
N VAL A 66 10.00 -17.42 16.61
CA VAL A 66 9.84 -16.30 17.55
C VAL A 66 9.92 -15.01 16.76
N PRO A 67 8.80 -14.57 16.16
CA PRO A 67 8.77 -13.39 15.27
C PRO A 67 9.24 -12.11 15.98
N ARG A 68 8.91 -11.97 17.28
CA ARG A 68 9.30 -10.83 18.12
C ARG A 68 10.81 -10.57 18.18
N LYS A 69 11.64 -11.58 17.92
CA LYS A 69 13.11 -11.49 17.95
C LYS A 69 13.75 -11.90 16.63
N ASN A 70 12.94 -12.18 15.60
CA ASN A 70 13.36 -12.77 14.35
C ASN A 70 14.12 -14.10 14.49
N TRP A 71 13.66 -14.99 15.39
CA TRP A 71 14.34 -16.27 15.65
C TRP A 71 13.55 -17.50 15.18
N ILE A 72 14.29 -18.58 14.96
CA ILE A 72 13.81 -19.96 14.91
C ILE A 72 14.45 -20.71 16.08
N LEU A 73 13.62 -21.36 16.88
CA LEU A 73 14.04 -22.30 17.91
C LEU A 73 13.96 -23.72 17.36
N THR A 74 14.95 -24.55 17.66
CA THR A 74 15.00 -25.95 17.24
C THR A 74 15.36 -26.84 18.42
N GLY A 75 14.66 -27.96 18.59
CA GLY A 75 14.94 -29.00 19.57
C GLY A 75 15.22 -30.32 18.86
N SER A 76 16.34 -30.94 19.21
CA SER A 76 16.88 -32.13 18.55
C SER A 76 17.13 -33.29 19.51
N ASP A 77 17.40 -34.46 18.94
CA ASP A 77 17.68 -35.70 19.68
C ASP A 77 19.04 -35.69 20.41
N ASP A 78 19.92 -34.74 20.10
CA ASP A 78 21.16 -34.50 20.83
C ASP A 78 20.94 -33.68 22.13
N MET A 79 19.69 -33.59 22.59
CA MET A 79 19.29 -32.98 23.86
C MET A 79 19.43 -31.45 23.89
N GLN A 80 19.85 -30.84 22.77
CA GLN A 80 20.10 -29.41 22.69
C GLN A 80 18.90 -28.63 22.15
N VAL A 81 18.78 -27.40 22.64
CA VAL A 81 17.95 -26.36 22.05
C VAL A 81 18.87 -25.33 21.42
N ARG A 82 18.60 -25.00 20.16
CA ARG A 82 19.36 -24.02 19.38
C ARG A 82 18.45 -22.91 18.88
N VAL A 83 19.02 -21.72 18.79
CA VAL A 83 18.34 -20.49 18.41
C VAL A 83 19.05 -19.89 17.23
N PHE A 84 18.36 -19.75 16.11
CA PHE A 84 18.89 -19.17 14.89
C PHE A 84 18.16 -17.87 14.59
N ASN A 85 18.89 -16.83 14.19
CA ASN A 85 18.26 -15.66 13.61
C ASN A 85 17.83 -16.00 12.17
N TYR A 86 16.55 -15.96 11.85
CA TYR A 86 16.12 -16.38 10.51
C TYR A 86 16.46 -15.37 9.42
N ASN A 87 16.85 -14.13 9.73
CA ASN A 87 17.31 -13.17 8.72
C ASN A 87 18.75 -13.46 8.32
N THR A 88 19.65 -13.64 9.29
CA THR A 88 21.09 -13.86 9.04
C THR A 88 21.51 -15.33 8.98
N LEU A 89 20.67 -16.25 9.46
CA LEU A 89 20.97 -17.68 9.71
C LEU A 89 22.07 -17.93 10.75
N GLU A 90 22.50 -16.90 11.48
CA GLU A 90 23.48 -17.06 12.54
C GLU A 90 22.85 -17.72 13.77
N ARG A 91 23.62 -18.62 14.39
CA ARG A 91 23.24 -19.26 15.65
C ARG A 91 23.46 -18.28 16.79
N ALA A 92 22.37 -17.75 17.33
CA ALA A 92 22.38 -16.83 18.46
C ALA A 92 22.76 -17.53 19.77
N HIS A 93 22.15 -18.69 20.04
CA HIS A 93 22.38 -19.46 21.27
C HIS A 93 22.25 -20.96 21.04
N ALA A 94 22.92 -21.74 21.88
CA ALA A 94 22.79 -23.19 21.97
C ALA A 94 23.05 -23.62 23.42
N PHE A 95 22.19 -24.48 23.96
CA PHE A 95 22.35 -25.04 25.30
C PHE A 95 21.70 -26.42 25.39
N GLU A 96 22.18 -27.24 26.32
CA GLU A 96 21.60 -28.53 26.65
C GLU A 96 20.38 -28.31 27.54
N ALA A 97 19.20 -28.68 27.05
CA ALA A 97 17.94 -28.41 27.75
C ALA A 97 17.49 -29.61 28.58
N HIS A 98 17.62 -30.81 28.04
CA HIS A 98 17.17 -32.06 28.66
C HIS A 98 18.33 -33.06 28.74
N SER A 99 18.16 -34.15 29.47
CA SER A 99 19.13 -35.26 29.49
C SER A 99 18.79 -36.37 28.48
N ASP A 100 17.74 -36.16 27.68
CA ASP A 100 17.23 -37.07 26.66
C ASP A 100 16.53 -36.26 25.55
N TYR A 101 15.91 -36.93 24.57
CA TYR A 101 15.35 -36.30 23.37
C TYR A 101 14.37 -35.17 23.68
N VAL A 102 14.54 -34.04 23.00
CA VAL A 102 13.60 -32.90 23.08
C VAL A 102 12.43 -33.15 22.14
N ARG A 103 11.23 -33.34 22.68
CA ARG A 103 10.02 -33.70 21.92
C ARG A 103 9.24 -32.49 21.43
N CYS A 104 9.10 -31.47 22.27
CA CYS A 104 8.29 -30.30 21.95
C CYS A 104 8.93 -29.01 22.46
N ILE A 105 8.75 -27.94 21.69
CA ILE A 105 9.06 -26.57 22.09
C ILE A 105 7.82 -25.74 21.84
N ILE A 106 7.42 -24.95 22.84
CA ILE A 106 6.39 -23.93 22.71
C ILE A 106 6.88 -22.59 23.24
N VAL A 107 6.45 -21.53 22.59
CA VAL A 107 6.83 -20.16 22.90
C VAL A 107 5.65 -19.50 23.59
N HIS A 108 5.91 -18.85 24.72
CA HIS A 108 4.88 -18.09 25.41
C HIS A 108 4.49 -16.85 24.58
N PRO A 109 3.19 -16.54 24.40
CA PRO A 109 2.75 -15.52 23.45
C PRO A 109 3.18 -14.09 23.82
N THR A 110 3.23 -13.73 25.11
CA THR A 110 3.51 -12.35 25.56
C THR A 110 4.82 -12.20 26.35
N GLN A 111 5.06 -13.05 27.34
CA GLN A 111 6.29 -13.10 28.14
C GLN A 111 7.47 -13.75 27.38
N PRO A 112 8.72 -13.50 27.83
CA PRO A 112 9.93 -14.00 27.18
C PRO A 112 10.29 -15.45 27.55
N TYR A 113 9.31 -16.35 27.50
CA TYR A 113 9.44 -17.73 27.95
C TYR A 113 9.36 -18.75 26.82
N ILE A 114 10.13 -19.82 26.95
CA ILE A 114 9.92 -21.07 26.21
C ILE A 114 9.69 -22.21 27.19
N LEU A 115 8.80 -23.13 26.81
CA LEU A 115 8.69 -24.43 27.47
C LEU A 115 9.26 -25.48 26.53
N THR A 116 10.04 -26.39 27.11
CA THR A 116 10.60 -27.55 26.43
C THR A 116 10.15 -28.80 27.17
N SER A 117 9.82 -29.85 26.42
CA SER A 117 9.48 -31.16 26.98
C SER A 117 10.34 -32.24 26.34
N GLY A 118 10.73 -33.24 27.14
CA GLY A 118 11.62 -34.30 26.69
C GLY A 118 11.26 -35.70 27.19
N ASP A 119 12.09 -36.65 26.78
CA ASP A 119 12.00 -38.06 27.20
C ASP A 119 12.52 -38.27 28.64
N ASP A 120 13.20 -37.27 29.21
CA ASP A 120 13.60 -37.22 30.63
C ASP A 120 12.41 -37.05 31.61
N MET A 121 11.16 -37.11 31.10
CA MET A 121 9.90 -36.98 31.83
C MET A 121 9.64 -35.59 32.40
N LEU A 122 10.49 -34.61 32.06
CA LEU A 122 10.44 -33.26 32.57
C LEU A 122 9.88 -32.29 31.54
N ILE A 123 9.29 -31.21 32.06
CA ILE A 123 9.00 -30.00 31.31
C ILE A 123 9.79 -28.88 31.96
N LYS A 124 10.51 -28.09 31.16
CA LYS A 124 11.38 -27.02 31.67
C LYS A 124 10.98 -25.67 31.09
N LEU A 125 10.92 -24.66 31.95
CA LEU A 125 10.66 -23.27 31.60
C LEU A 125 11.96 -22.48 31.53
N TRP A 126 12.23 -21.89 30.38
CA TRP A 126 13.42 -21.09 30.14
C TRP A 126 13.06 -19.65 29.84
N ASN A 127 13.87 -18.72 30.35
CA ASN A 127 13.72 -17.30 30.10
C ASN A 127 14.91 -16.76 29.31
N TRP A 128 14.68 -16.33 28.07
CA TRP A 128 15.75 -15.83 27.20
C TRP A 128 16.27 -14.44 27.58
N GLU A 129 15.51 -13.63 28.34
CA GLU A 129 15.99 -12.34 28.86
C GLU A 129 16.92 -12.52 30.06
N LYS A 130 16.73 -13.60 30.82
CA LYS A 130 17.61 -13.98 31.92
C LYS A 130 18.67 -14.99 31.46
N GLN A 131 19.31 -14.71 30.33
CA GLN A 131 20.40 -15.52 29.77
C GLN A 131 20.06 -17.01 29.61
N TRP A 132 18.83 -17.33 29.20
CA TRP A 132 18.36 -18.72 29.07
C TRP A 132 18.43 -19.52 30.37
N ALA A 133 18.25 -18.88 31.52
CA ALA A 133 18.16 -19.58 32.79
C ALA A 133 16.90 -20.47 32.85
N CYS A 134 17.05 -21.70 33.33
CA CYS A 134 15.94 -22.56 33.69
C CYS A 134 15.28 -22.01 34.95
N GLN A 135 14.08 -21.44 34.82
CA GLN A 135 13.37 -20.83 35.95
C GLN A 135 12.60 -21.87 36.76
N GLN A 136 12.05 -22.86 36.07
CA GLN A 136 11.15 -23.82 36.68
C GLN A 136 11.24 -25.16 35.95
N VAL A 137 11.15 -26.23 36.74
CA VAL A 137 11.05 -27.61 36.27
C VAL A 137 9.72 -28.16 36.78
N PHE A 138 8.92 -28.73 35.88
CA PHE A 138 7.65 -29.36 36.21
C PHE A 138 7.84 -30.87 36.24
N GLU A 139 7.68 -31.45 37.43
CA GLU A 139 7.84 -32.86 37.70
C GLU A 139 6.48 -33.49 38.03
N GLY A 140 6.21 -34.68 37.48
CA GLY A 140 4.98 -35.41 37.80
C GLY A 140 4.46 -36.35 36.72
N HIS A 141 5.00 -36.28 35.50
CA HIS A 141 4.82 -37.34 34.51
C HIS A 141 5.72 -38.53 34.81
N THR A 142 5.27 -39.73 34.45
CA THR A 142 6.01 -40.98 34.69
C THR A 142 6.58 -41.61 33.42
N HIS A 143 6.37 -40.95 32.29
CA HIS A 143 6.88 -41.34 30.98
C HIS A 143 7.10 -40.09 30.10
N TYR A 144 7.72 -40.30 28.94
CA TYR A 144 8.01 -39.29 27.92
C TYR A 144 6.89 -38.27 27.72
N VAL A 145 7.26 -36.99 27.74
CA VAL A 145 6.32 -35.89 27.53
C VAL A 145 6.36 -35.49 26.06
N MET A 146 5.34 -35.96 25.33
CA MET A 146 5.30 -35.92 23.87
C MET A 146 4.99 -34.53 23.32
N GLN A 147 4.04 -33.82 23.93
CA GLN A 147 3.64 -32.48 23.49
C GLN A 147 3.23 -31.60 24.65
N THR A 148 3.51 -30.31 24.54
CA THR A 148 2.99 -29.27 25.44
C THR A 148 2.29 -28.19 24.63
N VAL A 149 1.32 -27.51 25.24
CA VAL A 149 0.59 -26.41 24.60
C VAL A 149 0.12 -25.39 25.64
N PHE A 150 0.34 -24.10 25.38
CA PHE A 150 -0.21 -23.02 26.21
C PHE A 150 -1.71 -22.87 26.00
N ASN A 151 -2.44 -22.57 27.06
CA ASN A 151 -3.83 -22.21 26.97
C ASN A 151 -3.97 -20.83 26.30
N PRO A 152 -4.65 -20.71 25.15
CA PRO A 152 -4.79 -19.44 24.44
C PRO A 152 -5.70 -18.44 25.15
N LYS A 153 -6.54 -18.89 26.10
CA LYS A 153 -7.46 -18.04 26.88
C LYS A 153 -6.79 -17.49 28.14
N ASP A 154 -5.94 -18.29 28.75
CA ASP A 154 -5.15 -17.92 29.93
C ASP A 154 -3.69 -18.32 29.72
N ASN A 155 -2.86 -17.33 29.39
CA ASN A 155 -1.44 -17.56 29.09
C ASN A 155 -0.64 -18.09 30.30
N ASN A 156 -1.20 -18.07 31.51
CA ASN A 156 -0.55 -18.58 32.70
C ASN A 156 -0.68 -20.11 32.86
N THR A 157 -1.51 -20.77 32.07
CA THR A 157 -1.73 -22.22 32.12
C THR A 157 -1.29 -22.92 30.84
N PHE A 158 -0.85 -24.17 30.97
CA PHE A 158 -0.47 -25.02 29.84
C PHE A 158 -0.85 -26.49 30.09
N ALA A 159 -1.05 -27.24 29.02
CA ALA A 159 -1.29 -28.68 29.08
C ALA A 159 -0.09 -29.45 28.55
N SER A 160 0.11 -30.66 29.06
CA SER A 160 1.09 -31.62 28.59
C SER A 160 0.45 -32.98 28.35
N ALA A 161 0.85 -33.62 27.25
CA ALA A 161 0.51 -34.99 26.92
C ALA A 161 1.73 -35.89 27.14
N SER A 162 1.51 -37.03 27.79
CA SER A 162 2.56 -38.01 28.05
C SER A 162 2.14 -39.42 27.66
N LEU A 163 3.14 -40.26 27.39
CA LEU A 163 2.95 -41.69 27.20
C LEU A 163 2.52 -42.43 28.48
N ASP A 164 2.48 -41.75 29.63
CA ASP A 164 1.90 -42.28 30.86
C ASP A 164 0.37 -42.34 30.85
N ARG A 165 -0.25 -42.10 29.68
CA ARG A 165 -1.70 -42.13 29.40
C ARG A 165 -2.46 -40.92 29.92
N THR A 166 -1.76 -39.95 30.52
CA THR A 166 -2.39 -38.79 31.13
C THR A 166 -2.15 -37.50 30.35
N VAL A 167 -3.10 -36.59 30.47
CA VAL A 167 -2.92 -35.18 30.14
C VAL A 167 -2.90 -34.39 31.44
N LYS A 168 -1.83 -33.65 31.70
CA LYS A 168 -1.70 -32.81 32.90
C LYS A 168 -1.82 -31.34 32.53
N VAL A 169 -2.56 -30.58 33.33
CA VAL A 169 -2.66 -29.13 33.19
C VAL A 169 -1.88 -28.48 34.33
N TRP A 170 -1.03 -27.54 33.97
CA TRP A 170 -0.07 -26.88 34.84
C TRP A 170 -0.33 -25.38 34.86
N GLN A 171 0.22 -24.72 35.87
CA GLN A 171 0.21 -23.27 36.00
C GLN A 171 1.65 -22.78 36.20
N LEU A 172 2.03 -21.71 35.52
CA LEU A 172 3.34 -21.10 35.71
C LEU A 172 3.45 -20.60 37.16
N GLY A 173 4.54 -20.96 37.84
CA GLY A 173 4.76 -20.68 39.26
C GLY A 173 4.33 -21.79 40.22
N SER A 174 3.60 -22.81 39.77
CA SER A 174 3.30 -24.02 40.57
C SER A 174 4.12 -25.21 40.07
N ASN A 175 4.82 -25.90 40.98
CA ASN A 175 5.56 -27.12 40.64
C ASN A 175 4.67 -28.37 40.58
N THR A 176 3.43 -28.27 41.05
CA THR A 176 2.44 -29.36 41.00
C THR A 176 1.41 -29.10 39.90
N PRO A 177 0.95 -30.14 39.18
CA PRO A 177 -0.11 -29.99 38.18
C PRO A 177 -1.43 -29.62 38.87
N ASN A 178 -2.20 -28.72 38.27
CA ASN A 178 -3.51 -28.30 38.77
C ASN A 178 -4.51 -29.46 38.78
N PHE A 179 -4.49 -30.27 37.73
CA PHE A 179 -5.23 -31.53 37.65
C PHE A 179 -4.64 -32.44 36.57
N THR A 180 -5.02 -33.72 36.64
CA THR A 180 -4.65 -34.76 35.67
C THR A 180 -5.94 -35.31 35.05
N LEU A 181 -5.96 -35.47 33.73
CA LEU A 181 -7.01 -36.12 32.97
C LEU A 181 -6.51 -37.52 32.58
N ASP A 182 -7.31 -38.54 32.90
CA ASP A 182 -7.01 -39.94 32.65
C ASP A 182 -8.20 -40.59 31.91
N GLY A 183 -7.92 -41.52 31.00
CA GLY A 183 -8.94 -42.25 30.25
C GLY A 183 -8.53 -42.75 28.86
N HIS A 184 -7.31 -42.49 28.40
CA HIS A 184 -6.73 -43.20 27.26
C HIS A 184 -6.14 -44.55 27.71
N GLU A 185 -6.26 -45.59 26.87
CA GLU A 185 -5.74 -46.93 27.23
C GLU A 185 -4.23 -47.06 26.95
N LYS A 186 -3.71 -46.22 26.05
CA LYS A 186 -2.30 -46.15 25.68
C LYS A 186 -1.78 -44.71 25.81
N GLY A 187 -0.50 -44.53 25.52
CA GLY A 187 0.18 -43.24 25.64
C GLY A 187 -0.45 -42.14 24.80
N VAL A 188 -0.49 -40.93 25.35
CA VAL A 188 -1.02 -39.73 24.67
C VAL A 188 0.13 -39.05 23.94
N ASN A 189 -0.04 -38.87 22.63
CA ASN A 189 0.99 -38.28 21.76
C ASN A 189 0.85 -36.77 21.64
N CYS A 190 -0.38 -36.28 21.60
CA CYS A 190 -0.66 -34.90 21.24
C CYS A 190 -1.82 -34.32 22.04
N VAL A 191 -1.77 -32.99 22.25
CA VAL A 191 -2.79 -32.22 22.94
C VAL A 191 -2.91 -30.82 22.36
N ASP A 192 -4.12 -30.27 22.28
CA ASP A 192 -4.37 -28.88 21.88
C ASP A 192 -5.56 -28.27 22.65
N TYR A 193 -5.58 -26.95 22.78
CA TYR A 193 -6.66 -26.20 23.42
C TYR A 193 -7.66 -25.66 22.39
N TYR A 194 -8.92 -25.57 22.78
CA TYR A 194 -9.92 -24.88 21.98
C TYR A 194 -9.70 -23.36 22.01
N TYR A 195 -9.55 -22.77 20.81
CA TYR A 195 -9.29 -21.34 20.61
C TYR A 195 -10.55 -20.45 20.60
N GLY A 196 -11.74 -21.04 20.42
CA GLY A 196 -12.99 -20.29 20.35
C GLY A 196 -13.50 -19.81 21.72
N GLY A 197 -14.71 -19.25 21.73
CA GLY A 197 -15.39 -18.74 22.94
C GLY A 197 -15.70 -19.79 23.99
N ASP A 198 -16.68 -19.50 24.85
CA ASP A 198 -17.07 -20.04 26.17
C ASP A 198 -16.74 -21.51 26.55
N LYS A 199 -16.51 -22.41 25.60
CA LYS A 199 -16.24 -23.84 25.81
C LYS A 199 -14.83 -24.09 26.39
N PRO A 200 -14.70 -24.71 27.57
CA PRO A 200 -13.41 -25.04 28.17
C PRO A 200 -12.89 -26.41 27.69
N TYR A 201 -12.61 -26.53 26.38
CA TYR A 201 -12.25 -27.82 25.78
C TYR A 201 -10.76 -28.02 25.53
N LEU A 202 -10.32 -29.26 25.74
CA LEU A 202 -9.03 -29.82 25.36
C LEU A 202 -9.27 -30.99 24.41
N ILE A 203 -8.36 -31.23 23.47
CA ILE A 203 -8.37 -32.41 22.60
C ILE A 203 -7.06 -33.17 22.78
N SER A 204 -7.13 -34.49 22.84
CA SER A 204 -5.95 -35.37 22.91
C SER A 204 -6.05 -36.50 21.92
N GLY A 205 -4.89 -36.89 21.36
CA GLY A 205 -4.76 -38.04 20.47
C GLY A 205 -3.71 -39.02 21.00
N ALA A 206 -4.00 -40.31 20.91
CA ALA A 206 -3.20 -41.37 21.52
C ALA A 206 -2.96 -42.56 20.58
N ASP A 207 -2.11 -43.48 21.03
CA ASP A 207 -1.78 -44.74 20.35
C ASP A 207 -2.91 -45.79 20.41
N ASP A 208 -3.98 -45.51 21.16
CA ASP A 208 -5.21 -46.32 21.18
C ASP A 208 -6.10 -46.06 19.96
N ARG A 209 -5.66 -45.17 19.04
CA ARG A 209 -6.37 -44.75 17.82
C ARG A 209 -7.62 -43.90 18.09
N LEU A 210 -7.79 -43.44 19.33
CA LEU A 210 -8.90 -42.62 19.76
C LEU A 210 -8.46 -41.17 19.91
N VAL A 211 -9.33 -40.25 19.48
CA VAL A 211 -9.20 -38.83 19.83
C VAL A 211 -10.26 -38.52 20.88
N LYS A 212 -9.86 -37.95 22.01
CA LYS A 212 -10.79 -37.60 23.10
C LYS A 212 -10.87 -36.09 23.24
N ILE A 213 -12.08 -35.61 23.46
CA ILE A 213 -12.38 -34.21 23.77
C ILE A 213 -12.75 -34.15 25.24
N TRP A 214 -12.04 -33.30 25.98
CA TRP A 214 -12.15 -33.15 27.41
C TRP A 214 -12.72 -31.79 27.74
N ASP A 215 -13.63 -31.77 28.70
CA ASP A 215 -13.97 -30.56 29.42
C ASP A 215 -13.02 -30.45 30.60
N TYR A 216 -12.14 -29.45 30.59
CA TYR A 216 -11.13 -29.32 31.64
C TYR A 216 -11.66 -28.66 32.93
N GLN A 217 -12.85 -28.05 32.92
CA GLN A 217 -13.52 -27.59 34.12
C GLN A 217 -14.21 -28.75 34.84
N ASN A 218 -14.97 -29.54 34.09
CA ASN A 218 -15.69 -30.70 34.62
C ASN A 218 -14.80 -31.94 34.76
N LYS A 219 -13.63 -31.95 34.12
CA LYS A 219 -12.65 -33.04 34.11
C LYS A 219 -13.23 -34.34 33.54
N THR A 220 -14.14 -34.23 32.58
CA THR A 220 -14.83 -35.35 31.94
C THR A 220 -14.49 -35.43 30.46
N CYS A 221 -14.53 -36.66 29.91
CA CYS A 221 -14.46 -36.88 28.48
C CYS A 221 -15.84 -36.55 27.88
N VAL A 222 -15.93 -35.44 27.13
CA VAL A 222 -17.14 -35.00 26.44
C VAL A 222 -17.48 -35.93 25.29
N GLN A 223 -16.47 -36.30 24.49
CA GLN A 223 -16.66 -37.16 23.33
C GLN A 223 -15.40 -37.94 22.98
N THR A 224 -15.59 -39.16 22.47
CA THR A 224 -14.53 -39.97 21.85
C THR A 224 -14.78 -40.05 20.34
N LEU A 225 -13.81 -39.64 19.54
CA LEU A 225 -13.86 -39.73 18.08
C LEU A 225 -13.13 -40.99 17.64
N GLU A 226 -13.84 -41.82 16.87
CA GLU A 226 -13.35 -43.09 16.35
C GLU A 226 -13.30 -43.07 14.83
N GLY A 227 -12.26 -43.64 14.26
CA GLY A 227 -12.24 -43.96 12.84
C GLY A 227 -10.88 -44.10 12.19
N HIS A 228 -9.80 -43.59 12.81
CA HIS A 228 -8.44 -43.81 12.31
C HIS A 228 -8.01 -45.27 12.44
N ALA A 229 -7.19 -45.74 11.49
CA ALA A 229 -6.74 -47.13 11.47
C ALA A 229 -5.46 -47.36 12.28
N GLN A 230 -4.68 -46.30 12.52
CA GLN A 230 -3.40 -46.30 13.21
C GLN A 230 -3.34 -45.19 14.27
N ASN A 231 -2.18 -45.08 14.92
CA ASN A 231 -1.92 -44.14 16.00
C ASN A 231 -2.13 -42.69 15.55
N ILE A 232 -2.66 -41.87 16.46
CA ILE A 232 -2.85 -40.45 16.20
C ILE A 232 -1.58 -39.71 16.60
N SER A 233 -0.99 -39.00 15.64
CA SER A 233 0.27 -38.29 15.81
C SER A 233 0.08 -36.83 16.18
N SER A 234 -0.98 -36.18 15.67
CA SER A 234 -1.24 -34.76 15.89
C SER A 234 -2.73 -34.46 15.91
N VAL A 235 -3.13 -33.57 16.81
CA VAL A 235 -4.48 -32.99 16.88
C VAL A 235 -4.37 -31.48 16.88
N CYS A 236 -5.33 -30.80 16.27
CA CYS A 236 -5.40 -29.34 16.30
C CYS A 236 -6.84 -28.84 16.21
N PHE A 237 -7.20 -27.90 17.08
CA PHE A 237 -8.39 -27.09 16.88
C PHE A 237 -8.09 -25.97 15.90
N HIS A 238 -8.90 -25.84 14.85
CA HIS A 238 -8.73 -24.71 13.96
C HIS A 238 -9.11 -23.41 14.70
N PRO A 239 -8.29 -22.34 14.63
CA PRO A 239 -8.50 -21.14 15.44
C PRO A 239 -9.74 -20.33 15.03
N ALA A 240 -10.06 -20.28 13.74
CA ALA A 240 -11.20 -19.51 13.21
C ALA A 240 -12.43 -20.38 12.84
N LEU A 241 -12.25 -21.41 12.02
CA LEU A 241 -13.29 -22.32 11.57
C LEU A 241 -13.77 -23.28 12.69
N PRO A 242 -15.02 -23.77 12.65
CA PRO A 242 -15.62 -24.61 13.68
C PRO A 242 -15.21 -26.07 13.44
N ILE A 243 -13.94 -26.33 13.16
CA ILE A 243 -13.42 -27.64 12.77
C ILE A 243 -12.27 -28.07 13.67
N LEU A 244 -12.05 -29.38 13.72
CA LEU A 244 -10.90 -30.00 14.34
C LEU A 244 -10.21 -30.91 13.34
N LEU A 245 -8.89 -30.96 13.43
CA LEU A 245 -8.01 -31.66 12.51
C LEU A 245 -7.26 -32.76 13.26
N THR A 246 -7.26 -33.96 12.72
CA THR A 246 -6.57 -35.11 13.32
C THR A 246 -5.67 -35.75 12.27
N GLY A 247 -4.39 -35.93 12.60
CA GLY A 247 -3.37 -36.55 11.76
C GLY A 247 -2.99 -37.91 12.33
N SER A 248 -2.87 -38.91 11.45
CA SER A 248 -2.63 -40.29 11.84
C SER A 248 -1.49 -40.92 11.06
N GLU A 249 -0.89 -41.96 11.65
CA GLU A 249 0.07 -42.85 11.00
C GLU A 249 -0.58 -43.78 9.95
N ASP A 250 -1.89 -43.66 9.68
CA ASP A 250 -2.53 -44.27 8.51
C ASP A 250 -2.37 -43.42 7.23
N GLY A 251 -1.70 -42.27 7.35
CA GLY A 251 -1.45 -41.31 6.26
C GLY A 251 -2.63 -40.40 5.95
N THR A 252 -3.71 -40.48 6.73
CA THR A 252 -4.89 -39.62 6.55
C THR A 252 -4.90 -38.46 7.53
N VAL A 253 -5.36 -37.31 7.05
CA VAL A 253 -5.76 -36.16 7.88
C VAL A 253 -7.27 -36.07 7.83
N ARG A 254 -7.93 -36.16 8.97
CA ARG A 254 -9.39 -36.08 9.05
C ARG A 254 -9.83 -34.74 9.60
N ILE A 255 -10.88 -34.20 9.00
CA ILE A 255 -11.54 -32.97 9.39
C ILE A 255 -12.86 -33.35 10.03
N TRP A 256 -13.07 -32.91 11.26
CA TRP A 256 -14.31 -33.14 11.98
C TRP A 256 -14.95 -31.82 12.36
N HIS A 257 -16.26 -31.85 12.53
CA HIS A 257 -17.00 -30.68 12.98
C HIS A 257 -16.87 -30.52 14.51
N SER A 258 -16.54 -29.33 14.99
CA SER A 258 -16.31 -29.05 16.43
C SER A 258 -17.56 -29.12 17.31
N GLY A 259 -18.74 -28.81 16.75
CA GLY A 259 -20.03 -28.93 17.47
C GLY A 259 -20.65 -30.33 17.44
N THR A 260 -20.77 -30.95 16.25
CA THR A 260 -21.46 -32.25 16.07
C THR A 260 -20.54 -33.45 16.18
N TYR A 261 -19.21 -33.25 16.14
CA TYR A 261 -18.18 -34.29 16.19
C TYR A 261 -18.25 -35.33 15.07
N ARG A 262 -18.95 -35.00 13.98
CA ARG A 262 -19.03 -35.85 12.79
C ARG A 262 -17.80 -35.67 11.91
N LEU A 263 -17.39 -36.75 11.26
CA LEU A 263 -16.36 -36.73 10.24
C LEU A 263 -16.91 -36.03 8.98
N GLU A 264 -16.31 -34.91 8.60
CA GLU A 264 -16.71 -34.13 7.43
C GLU A 264 -15.92 -34.55 6.18
N SER A 265 -14.60 -34.65 6.31
CA SER A 265 -13.72 -35.02 5.19
C SER A 265 -12.50 -35.80 5.68
N SER A 266 -11.97 -36.66 4.81
CA SER A 266 -10.73 -37.39 5.01
C SER A 266 -9.79 -37.08 3.85
N LEU A 267 -8.65 -36.48 4.15
CA LEU A 267 -7.61 -36.10 3.21
C LEU A 267 -6.51 -37.16 3.21
N ASN A 268 -6.15 -37.67 2.03
CA ASN A 268 -4.98 -38.52 1.83
C ASN A 268 -4.23 -38.02 0.59
N TYR A 269 -2.98 -37.63 0.80
CA TYR A 269 -2.12 -37.08 -0.27
C TYR A 269 -1.02 -38.06 -0.72
N GLY A 270 -0.97 -39.28 -0.18
CA GLY A 270 0.01 -40.30 -0.58
C GLY A 270 1.46 -39.97 -0.22
N LEU A 271 1.68 -39.25 0.89
CA LEU A 271 3.03 -38.97 1.44
C LEU A 271 3.31 -39.82 2.69
N GLU A 272 2.67 -41.00 2.79
CA GLU A 272 2.73 -41.90 3.94
C GLU A 272 2.24 -41.22 5.24
N ARG A 273 2.87 -41.51 6.39
CA ARG A 273 2.37 -41.14 7.72
C ARG A 273 2.37 -39.62 7.95
N VAL A 274 1.34 -39.13 8.64
CA VAL A 274 1.28 -37.75 9.14
C VAL A 274 1.98 -37.68 10.49
N TRP A 275 2.78 -36.65 10.75
CA TRP A 275 3.45 -36.45 12.04
C TRP A 275 3.01 -35.20 12.79
N THR A 276 2.62 -34.15 12.08
CA THR A 276 2.43 -32.83 12.69
C THR A 276 1.44 -32.00 11.87
N ILE A 277 0.65 -31.20 12.57
CA ILE A 277 -0.32 -30.26 12.01
C ILE A 277 -0.08 -28.92 12.71
N ALA A 278 0.01 -27.84 11.92
CA ALA A 278 0.00 -26.48 12.45
C ALA A 278 -1.05 -25.64 11.73
N CYS A 279 -1.89 -24.95 12.50
CA CYS A 279 -2.83 -23.97 11.99
C CYS A 279 -2.30 -22.55 12.22
N MET A 280 -2.43 -21.69 11.23
CA MET A 280 -2.13 -20.27 11.38
C MET A 280 -3.27 -19.56 12.10
N ARG A 281 -2.97 -18.75 13.12
CA ARG A 281 -3.97 -17.84 13.69
C ARG A 281 -4.26 -16.71 12.70
N GLY A 282 -5.52 -16.30 12.56
CA GLY A 282 -5.94 -15.26 11.61
C GLY A 282 -6.13 -15.76 10.16
N SER A 283 -5.38 -16.75 9.68
CA SER A 283 -5.60 -17.38 8.35
C SER A 283 -6.29 -18.75 8.45
N ASN A 284 -6.77 -19.29 7.33
CA ASN A 284 -7.23 -20.69 7.28
C ASN A 284 -6.18 -21.60 6.62
N ASN A 285 -4.92 -21.16 6.59
CA ASN A 285 -3.81 -21.98 6.15
C ASN A 285 -3.46 -22.99 7.24
N VAL A 286 -3.34 -24.24 6.81
CA VAL A 286 -2.96 -25.38 7.64
C VAL A 286 -1.75 -26.05 6.99
N ALA A 287 -0.68 -26.18 7.76
CA ALA A 287 0.51 -26.94 7.38
C ALA A 287 0.46 -28.35 7.95
N LEU A 288 0.88 -29.31 7.13
CA LEU A 288 0.88 -30.73 7.42
C LEU A 288 2.29 -31.29 7.14
N GLY A 289 2.86 -31.99 8.11
CA GLY A 289 4.13 -32.71 7.96
C GLY A 289 3.93 -34.21 7.82
N TYR A 290 4.62 -34.80 6.86
CA TYR A 290 4.52 -36.20 6.45
C TYR A 290 5.89 -36.90 6.48
N ASP A 291 5.88 -38.22 6.27
CA ASP A 291 7.08 -39.03 6.05
C ASP A 291 7.85 -38.62 4.78
N GLU A 292 7.16 -38.24 3.71
CA GLU A 292 7.77 -37.81 2.44
C GLU A 292 7.59 -36.31 2.15
N GLY A 293 7.61 -35.48 3.19
CA GLY A 293 7.67 -34.03 3.06
C GLY A 293 6.55 -33.26 3.75
N SER A 294 6.16 -32.12 3.20
CA SER A 294 5.17 -31.23 3.80
C SER A 294 4.17 -30.69 2.77
N ILE A 295 2.96 -30.44 3.23
CA ILE A 295 1.87 -29.88 2.42
C ILE A 295 1.26 -28.71 3.18
N MET A 296 0.94 -27.63 2.47
CA MET A 296 0.07 -26.59 2.97
C MET A 296 -1.26 -26.60 2.24
N VAL A 297 -2.34 -26.54 3.03
CA VAL A 297 -3.71 -26.53 2.56
C VAL A 297 -4.41 -25.29 3.10
N LYS A 298 -5.19 -24.62 2.25
CA LYS A 298 -6.11 -23.56 2.65
C LYS A 298 -7.51 -24.17 2.77
N ILE A 299 -8.12 -24.01 3.95
CA ILE A 299 -9.44 -24.58 4.26
C ILE A 299 -10.48 -23.45 4.26
N GLY A 300 -11.51 -23.56 3.42
CA GLY A 300 -12.59 -22.57 3.35
C GLY A 300 -12.18 -21.18 2.85
N ARG A 301 -13.14 -20.25 2.93
CA ARG A 301 -12.98 -18.85 2.49
C ARG A 301 -12.27 -18.01 3.55
N GLU A 302 -11.50 -17.02 3.10
CA GLU A 302 -10.81 -16.05 3.99
C GLU A 302 -11.60 -14.76 4.22
N GLU A 303 -12.75 -14.60 3.58
CA GLU A 303 -13.64 -13.46 3.81
C GLU A 303 -14.20 -13.49 5.24
N PRO A 304 -14.12 -12.36 6.00
CA PRO A 304 -14.78 -12.25 7.28
C PRO A 304 -16.30 -12.20 7.12
N ALA A 305 -17.01 -12.84 8.03
CA ALA A 305 -18.46 -12.76 8.13
C ALA A 305 -18.87 -11.45 8.82
N VAL A 306 -18.79 -10.34 8.08
CA VAL A 306 -19.04 -8.98 8.58
C VAL A 306 -19.92 -8.20 7.63
N SER A 307 -20.77 -7.34 8.18
CA SER A 307 -21.56 -6.39 7.41
C SER A 307 -21.75 -5.10 8.19
N MET A 308 -21.69 -3.97 7.48
CA MET A 308 -21.97 -2.65 8.03
C MET A 308 -23.39 -2.21 7.64
N ASP A 309 -24.05 -1.52 8.56
CA ASP A 309 -25.33 -0.85 8.29
C ASP A 309 -25.14 0.27 7.26
N VAL A 310 -26.16 0.53 6.44
CA VAL A 310 -26.19 1.57 5.40
C VAL A 310 -25.97 2.96 5.98
N ASN A 311 -26.42 3.20 7.21
CA ASN A 311 -26.18 4.46 7.91
C ASN A 311 -24.74 4.59 8.45
N GLY A 312 -23.88 3.58 8.25
CA GLY A 312 -22.47 3.59 8.68
C GLY A 312 -22.25 3.57 10.19
N GLY A 313 -23.30 3.43 10.98
CA GLY A 313 -23.22 3.60 12.44
C GLY A 313 -22.90 2.33 13.21
N LYS A 314 -23.16 1.17 12.62
CA LYS A 314 -23.08 -0.14 13.29
C LYS A 314 -22.46 -1.16 12.35
N ILE A 315 -21.52 -1.94 12.87
CA ILE A 315 -21.00 -3.12 12.21
C ILE A 315 -21.48 -4.33 12.99
N ILE A 316 -21.96 -5.34 12.27
CA ILE A 316 -22.27 -6.65 12.84
C ILE A 316 -21.32 -7.65 12.21
N TRP A 317 -20.63 -8.40 13.04
CA TRP A 317 -19.80 -9.50 12.60
C TRP A 317 -20.09 -10.75 13.41
N ALA A 318 -19.72 -11.89 12.84
CA ALA A 318 -19.71 -13.14 13.56
C ALA A 318 -18.30 -13.54 13.96
N ARG A 319 -18.15 -13.96 15.21
CA ARG A 319 -16.95 -14.62 15.73
C ARG A 319 -17.35 -16.03 16.13
N HIS A 320 -16.88 -17.02 15.37
CA HIS A 320 -17.34 -18.41 15.51
C HIS A 320 -18.88 -18.49 15.41
N SER A 321 -19.58 -18.86 16.49
CA SER A 321 -21.05 -18.91 16.54
C SER A 321 -21.68 -17.68 17.22
N GLU A 322 -20.88 -16.75 17.72
CA GLU A 322 -21.34 -15.54 18.43
C GLU A 322 -21.49 -14.38 17.44
N ILE A 323 -22.59 -13.65 17.56
CA ILE A 323 -22.83 -12.45 16.77
C ILE A 323 -22.59 -11.24 17.66
N GLN A 324 -21.65 -10.41 17.24
CA GLN A 324 -21.25 -9.22 17.97
C GLN A 324 -21.54 -7.98 17.14
N GLN A 325 -21.85 -6.90 17.84
CA GLN A 325 -22.12 -5.59 17.25
C GLN A 325 -21.08 -4.59 17.75
N ALA A 326 -20.42 -3.91 16.82
CA ALA A 326 -19.57 -2.76 17.10
C ALA A 326 -20.28 -1.47 16.71
N ASN A 327 -20.15 -0.44 17.55
CA ASN A 327 -20.76 0.87 17.31
C ASN A 327 -19.69 1.89 16.91
N LEU A 328 -19.81 2.47 15.71
CA LEU A 328 -18.90 3.50 15.21
C LEU A 328 -19.25 4.88 15.73
N LYS A 329 -20.52 5.14 16.09
CA LYS A 329 -20.98 6.46 16.57
C LYS A 329 -20.46 6.83 17.96
N ALA A 330 -19.91 5.87 18.71
CA ALA A 330 -19.35 6.09 20.04
C ALA A 330 -17.93 6.66 20.00
N MET A 331 -17.34 6.79 18.81
CA MET A 331 -16.05 7.45 18.62
C MET A 331 -16.22 8.98 18.77
N GLY A 332 -15.29 9.62 19.48
CA GLY A 332 -15.20 11.08 19.58
C GLY A 332 -14.89 11.75 18.22
N GLU A 333 -14.65 13.06 18.21
CA GLU A 333 -14.43 13.85 16.99
C GLU A 333 -13.46 13.16 16.01
N THR A 334 -13.92 12.98 14.76
CA THR A 334 -13.31 12.16 13.69
C THR A 334 -11.98 12.68 13.15
N ASP A 335 -11.51 13.83 13.63
CA ASP A 335 -10.29 14.51 13.16
C ASP A 335 -9.01 13.95 13.77
N ASP A 336 -9.06 13.21 14.89
CA ASP A 336 -7.88 12.61 15.53
C ASP A 336 -7.50 11.21 14.98
N ILE A 337 -8.34 10.61 14.12
CA ILE A 337 -8.10 9.26 13.60
C ILE A 337 -7.09 9.32 12.46
N LYS A 338 -5.91 8.72 12.64
CA LYS A 338 -4.95 8.56 11.55
C LYS A 338 -5.38 7.49 10.57
N ASP A 339 -5.15 7.74 9.29
CA ASP A 339 -5.40 6.78 8.23
C ASP A 339 -4.53 5.53 8.44
N GLY A 340 -5.15 4.35 8.32
CA GLY A 340 -4.45 3.07 8.51
C GLY A 340 -4.39 2.57 9.97
N GLU A 341 -4.78 3.39 10.96
CA GLU A 341 -4.75 2.98 12.36
C GLU A 341 -5.96 2.11 12.74
N ARG A 342 -5.73 1.12 13.62
CA ARG A 342 -6.79 0.25 14.15
C ARG A 342 -7.71 1.06 15.06
N LEU A 343 -9.01 1.01 14.77
CA LEU A 343 -10.03 1.67 15.55
C LEU A 343 -10.34 0.90 16.85
N PRO A 344 -10.28 1.54 18.03
CA PRO A 344 -10.71 0.95 19.29
C PRO A 344 -12.25 0.95 19.39
N LEU A 345 -12.89 -0.07 18.82
CA LEU A 345 -14.35 -0.18 18.82
C LEU A 345 -14.89 -0.83 20.11
N VAL A 346 -15.97 -0.28 20.66
CA VAL A 346 -16.72 -0.91 21.75
C VAL A 346 -17.60 -2.01 21.17
N VAL A 347 -17.28 -3.25 21.53
CA VAL A 347 -17.98 -4.45 21.07
C VAL A 347 -19.06 -4.83 22.08
N LYS A 348 -20.29 -5.02 21.60
CA LYS A 348 -21.43 -5.52 22.35
C LYS A 348 -21.80 -6.90 21.82
N ASP A 349 -21.92 -7.87 22.72
CA ASP A 349 -22.44 -9.19 22.36
C ASP A 349 -23.96 -9.15 22.16
N MET A 350 -24.44 -9.71 21.05
CA MET A 350 -25.85 -9.75 20.69
C MET A 350 -26.48 -11.12 20.93
N GLY A 351 -25.65 -12.16 21.04
CA GLY A 351 -26.07 -13.55 21.27
C GLY A 351 -25.47 -14.54 20.28
N SER A 352 -25.75 -15.82 20.51
CA SER A 352 -25.28 -16.93 19.68
C SER A 352 -26.25 -17.27 18.56
N CYS A 353 -25.72 -17.60 17.39
CA CYS A 353 -26.46 -18.20 16.29
C CYS A 353 -26.47 -19.74 16.41
N GLU A 354 -27.52 -20.39 15.91
CA GLU A 354 -27.65 -21.86 15.91
C GLU A 354 -26.75 -22.51 14.85
N ILE A 355 -26.51 -21.80 13.74
CA ILE A 355 -25.68 -22.25 12.62
C ILE A 355 -24.31 -21.59 12.69
N TYR A 356 -23.30 -22.17 12.00
CA TYR A 356 -22.02 -21.49 11.86
C TYR A 356 -22.08 -20.41 10.75
N PRO A 357 -22.03 -19.12 11.09
CA PRO A 357 -22.11 -18.02 10.13
C PRO A 357 -20.93 -18.02 9.16
N GLN A 358 -21.20 -18.26 7.88
CA GLN A 358 -20.23 -18.11 6.80
C GLN A 358 -20.33 -16.73 6.14
N THR A 359 -21.55 -16.22 6.00
CA THR A 359 -21.81 -14.88 5.47
C THR A 359 -22.81 -14.16 6.36
N VAL A 360 -22.60 -12.86 6.51
CA VAL A 360 -23.48 -11.95 7.23
C VAL A 360 -23.74 -10.77 6.29
N ALA A 361 -25.00 -10.41 6.09
CA ALA A 361 -25.35 -9.28 5.24
C ALA A 361 -26.57 -8.53 5.80
N HIS A 362 -26.44 -7.22 5.93
CA HIS A 362 -27.60 -6.34 6.13
C HIS A 362 -28.44 -6.31 4.85
N ASN A 363 -29.74 -6.13 5.03
CA ASN A 363 -30.60 -5.74 3.93
C ASN A 363 -30.35 -4.25 3.56
N PRO A 364 -30.80 -3.76 2.39
CA PRO A 364 -30.51 -2.40 1.93
C PRO A 364 -31.04 -1.25 2.80
N ASN A 365 -31.86 -1.51 3.82
CA ASN A 365 -32.29 -0.50 4.79
C ASN A 365 -31.71 -0.69 6.19
N GLY A 366 -30.84 -1.70 6.40
CA GLY A 366 -30.19 -1.98 7.68
C GLY A 366 -31.10 -2.58 8.77
N ARG A 367 -32.39 -2.80 8.51
CA ARG A 367 -33.35 -3.30 9.51
C ARG A 367 -33.16 -4.78 9.83
N PHE A 368 -32.79 -5.57 8.84
CA PHE A 368 -32.62 -7.01 8.94
C PHE A 368 -31.18 -7.40 8.61
N VAL A 369 -30.73 -8.47 9.26
CA VAL A 369 -29.45 -9.12 8.98
C VAL A 369 -29.74 -10.56 8.66
N VAL A 370 -29.21 -11.03 7.54
CA VAL A 370 -29.19 -12.46 7.25
C VAL A 370 -27.86 -13.04 7.69
N VAL A 371 -27.95 -14.24 8.26
CA VAL A 371 -26.81 -15.10 8.56
C VAL A 371 -27.00 -16.36 7.74
N CYS A 372 -26.04 -16.69 6.88
CA CYS A 372 -26.07 -17.91 6.07
C CYS A 372 -24.85 -18.77 6.38
N GLY A 373 -25.08 -20.08 6.54
CA GLY A 373 -24.11 -21.06 6.99
C GLY A 373 -24.69 -22.47 6.98
N ASP A 374 -23.83 -23.50 6.82
CA ASP A 374 -24.20 -24.92 6.88
C ASP A 374 -25.33 -25.40 5.95
N GLY A 375 -25.58 -24.64 4.87
CA GLY A 375 -26.66 -24.89 3.91
C GLY A 375 -28.02 -24.35 4.39
N GLU A 376 -28.01 -23.46 5.36
CA GLU A 376 -29.17 -22.81 5.97
C GLU A 376 -28.99 -21.29 6.00
N TYR A 377 -30.10 -20.58 6.13
CA TYR A 377 -30.11 -19.14 6.37
C TYR A 377 -31.10 -18.79 7.46
N ILE A 378 -30.75 -17.78 8.25
CA ILE A 378 -31.61 -17.22 9.29
C ILE A 378 -31.61 -15.70 9.14
N ILE A 379 -32.79 -15.09 9.08
CA ILE A 379 -32.98 -13.65 9.05
C ILE A 379 -33.34 -13.18 10.45
N TYR A 380 -32.53 -12.26 10.97
CA TYR A 380 -32.70 -11.61 12.26
C TYR A 380 -33.05 -10.13 12.10
N THR A 381 -33.69 -9.55 13.11
CA THR A 381 -33.76 -8.08 13.25
C THR A 381 -32.40 -7.54 13.71
N ALA A 382 -31.84 -6.55 13.02
CA ALA A 382 -30.49 -6.04 13.31
C ALA A 382 -30.33 -5.48 14.74
N MET A 383 -31.39 -4.90 15.34
CA MET A 383 -31.31 -4.25 16.65
C MET A 383 -31.31 -5.19 17.85
N ALA A 384 -31.93 -6.37 17.74
CA ALA A 384 -32.22 -7.23 18.89
C ALA A 384 -32.07 -8.73 18.57
N LEU A 385 -31.49 -9.04 17.41
CA LEU A 385 -31.25 -10.40 16.93
C LEU A 385 -32.47 -11.35 17.04
N ARG A 386 -33.70 -10.84 16.84
CA ARG A 386 -34.93 -11.67 16.87
C ARG A 386 -35.13 -12.36 15.54
N ASN A 387 -35.32 -13.68 15.57
CA ASN A 387 -35.58 -14.49 14.38
C ASN A 387 -36.88 -14.03 13.68
N LYS A 388 -36.81 -13.85 12.36
CA LYS A 388 -37.94 -13.50 11.49
C LYS A 388 -38.29 -14.60 10.50
N ALA A 389 -37.31 -15.21 9.88
CA ALA A 389 -37.47 -16.29 8.93
C ALA A 389 -36.21 -17.14 8.91
N PHE A 390 -36.36 -18.41 8.56
CA PHE A 390 -35.27 -19.35 8.39
C PHE A 390 -35.62 -20.37 7.32
N GLY A 391 -34.61 -21.02 6.74
CA GLY A 391 -34.80 -22.08 5.78
C GLY A 391 -33.49 -22.64 5.26
N SER A 392 -33.57 -23.63 4.36
CA SER A 392 -32.40 -24.20 3.71
C SER A 392 -32.02 -23.36 2.48
N ALA A 393 -30.76 -22.94 2.41
CA ALA A 393 -30.18 -22.24 1.27
C ALA A 393 -28.66 -22.43 1.23
N GLN A 394 -28.10 -22.66 0.05
CA GLN A 394 -26.66 -22.61 -0.17
C GLN A 394 -26.17 -21.16 -0.26
N GLU A 395 -26.97 -20.28 -0.85
CA GLU A 395 -26.67 -18.86 -1.00
C GLU A 395 -27.94 -18.04 -0.80
N PHE A 396 -27.75 -16.81 -0.33
CA PHE A 396 -28.79 -15.85 -0.06
C PHE A 396 -28.36 -14.49 -0.60
N VAL A 397 -29.27 -13.77 -1.25
CA VAL A 397 -29.04 -12.38 -1.69
C VAL A 397 -30.27 -11.52 -1.47
N TRP A 398 -30.05 -10.27 -1.08
CA TRP A 398 -31.09 -9.25 -0.99
C TRP A 398 -31.35 -8.61 -2.36
N ALA A 399 -32.61 -8.30 -2.65
CA ALA A 399 -32.93 -7.34 -3.69
C ALA A 399 -32.64 -5.92 -3.19
N GLN A 400 -32.62 -4.93 -4.09
CA GLN A 400 -32.59 -3.51 -3.68
C GLN A 400 -33.85 -3.12 -2.91
N ASP A 401 -35.01 -3.72 -3.24
CA ASP A 401 -36.18 -3.66 -2.37
C ASP A 401 -35.90 -4.45 -1.09
N SER A 402 -35.92 -3.74 0.04
CA SER A 402 -35.64 -4.31 1.36
C SER A 402 -36.61 -5.41 1.81
N SER A 403 -37.73 -5.57 1.12
CA SER A 403 -38.74 -6.61 1.40
C SER A 403 -38.56 -7.89 0.60
N GLU A 404 -37.70 -7.88 -0.42
CA GLU A 404 -37.49 -8.99 -1.35
C GLU A 404 -36.09 -9.61 -1.23
N TYR A 405 -36.03 -10.92 -1.41
CA TYR A 405 -34.76 -11.66 -1.42
C TYR A 405 -34.88 -12.93 -2.26
N ALA A 406 -33.74 -13.42 -2.73
CA ALA A 406 -33.63 -14.70 -3.42
C ALA A 406 -32.72 -15.64 -2.64
N ILE A 407 -33.03 -16.93 -2.72
CA ILE A 407 -32.19 -18.00 -2.20
C ILE A 407 -31.94 -19.05 -3.27
N ARG A 408 -30.77 -19.67 -3.19
CA ARG A 408 -30.40 -20.82 -4.00
C ARG A 408 -30.42 -22.06 -3.11
N GLU A 409 -31.41 -22.92 -3.29
CA GLU A 409 -31.57 -24.15 -2.47
C GLU A 409 -30.65 -25.28 -2.98
N GLY A 410 -30.51 -25.39 -4.30
CA GLY A 410 -29.68 -26.40 -4.97
C GLY A 410 -28.87 -25.82 -6.13
N SER A 411 -28.35 -26.69 -7.01
CA SER A 411 -27.64 -26.26 -8.23
C SER A 411 -28.55 -25.85 -9.39
N SER A 412 -29.87 -25.96 -9.24
CA SER A 412 -30.82 -25.73 -10.33
C SER A 412 -32.09 -24.98 -9.92
N THR A 413 -32.29 -24.69 -8.64
CA THR A 413 -33.51 -24.07 -8.12
C THR A 413 -33.20 -22.75 -7.41
N VAL A 414 -33.86 -21.69 -7.87
CA VAL A 414 -33.81 -20.35 -7.26
C VAL A 414 -35.23 -19.99 -6.82
N LYS A 415 -35.37 -19.61 -5.56
CA LYS A 415 -36.65 -19.20 -4.95
C LYS A 415 -36.59 -17.73 -4.58
N VAL A 416 -37.67 -17.00 -4.88
CA VAL A 416 -37.80 -15.57 -4.57
C VAL A 416 -38.91 -15.38 -3.54
N PHE A 417 -38.60 -14.57 -2.54
CA PHE A 417 -39.46 -14.28 -1.40
C PHE A 417 -39.77 -12.79 -1.34
N LYS A 418 -40.99 -12.45 -0.93
CA LYS A 418 -41.41 -11.08 -0.62
C LYS A 418 -42.07 -11.07 0.75
N ASN A 419 -41.67 -10.15 1.62
CA ASN A 419 -42.17 -10.07 3.00
C ASN A 419 -42.07 -11.43 3.74
N PHE A 420 -40.94 -12.13 3.55
CA PHE A 420 -40.65 -13.44 4.17
C PHE A 420 -41.60 -14.59 3.76
N LYS A 421 -42.34 -14.42 2.66
CA LYS A 421 -43.18 -15.47 2.07
C LYS A 421 -42.68 -15.80 0.68
N GLU A 422 -42.65 -17.09 0.36
CA GLU A 422 -42.27 -17.55 -0.99
C GLU A 422 -43.30 -17.03 -2.00
N ARG A 423 -42.81 -16.35 -3.05
CA ARG A 423 -43.64 -15.79 -4.12
C ARG A 423 -43.59 -16.68 -5.35
N LYS A 424 -42.37 -16.98 -5.81
CA LYS A 424 -42.10 -17.76 -7.03
C LYS A 424 -40.86 -18.61 -6.84
N SER A 425 -40.81 -19.71 -7.57
CA SER A 425 -39.65 -20.58 -7.69
C SER A 425 -39.47 -20.89 -9.18
N PHE A 426 -38.24 -20.83 -9.66
CA PHE A 426 -37.94 -21.14 -11.05
C PHE A 426 -36.64 -21.91 -11.18
N LYS A 427 -36.47 -22.54 -12.34
CA LYS A 427 -35.28 -23.29 -12.71
C LYS A 427 -34.62 -22.60 -13.90
N PRO A 428 -33.46 -21.95 -13.72
CA PRO A 428 -32.70 -21.38 -14.82
C PRO A 428 -32.32 -22.47 -15.82
N GLU A 429 -32.27 -22.12 -17.10
CA GLU A 429 -32.06 -23.08 -18.20
C GLU A 429 -30.71 -23.81 -18.11
N PHE A 430 -29.64 -23.08 -17.77
CA PHE A 430 -28.28 -23.61 -17.62
C PHE A 430 -27.90 -23.96 -16.17
N GLY A 431 -28.89 -24.04 -15.27
CA GLY A 431 -28.67 -24.21 -13.84
C GLY A 431 -28.15 -22.94 -13.15
N ALA A 432 -27.92 -23.05 -11.85
CA ALA A 432 -27.47 -21.96 -10.97
C ALA A 432 -26.30 -22.41 -10.11
N GLU A 433 -25.10 -21.88 -10.39
CA GLU A 433 -23.91 -22.05 -9.57
C GLU A 433 -23.75 -20.94 -8.53
N GLY A 434 -24.23 -19.74 -8.84
CA GLY A 434 -24.15 -18.56 -7.97
C GLY A 434 -25.34 -17.62 -8.17
N ILE A 435 -25.74 -16.89 -7.13
CA ILE A 435 -26.74 -15.81 -7.25
C ILE A 435 -26.18 -14.47 -6.75
N PHE A 436 -26.64 -13.37 -7.35
CA PHE A 436 -26.25 -12.00 -7.03
C PHE A 436 -27.46 -11.11 -6.84
N GLY A 437 -27.42 -10.29 -5.79
CA GLY A 437 -28.46 -9.32 -5.45
C GLY A 437 -28.25 -7.96 -6.12
N GLY A 438 -29.17 -7.03 -5.85
CA GLY A 438 -29.16 -5.67 -6.39
C GLY A 438 -30.43 -5.32 -7.14
N PHE A 439 -30.31 -4.49 -8.18
CA PHE A 439 -31.45 -4.01 -8.99
C PHE A 439 -32.07 -5.11 -9.84
N LEU A 440 -31.26 -6.05 -10.32
CA LEU A 440 -31.69 -7.26 -11.01
C LEU A 440 -31.17 -8.49 -10.27
N LEU A 441 -31.87 -9.61 -10.41
CA LEU A 441 -31.41 -10.90 -9.88
C LEU A 441 -30.40 -11.50 -10.87
N GLY A 442 -29.13 -11.50 -10.50
CA GLY A 442 -28.07 -12.15 -11.28
C GLY A 442 -27.98 -13.64 -10.93
N VAL A 443 -27.96 -14.51 -11.93
CA VAL A 443 -27.73 -15.95 -11.78
C VAL A 443 -26.53 -16.34 -12.61
N ARG A 444 -25.47 -16.81 -11.95
CA ARG A 444 -24.28 -17.37 -12.59
C ARG A 444 -24.50 -18.86 -12.88
N SER A 445 -24.17 -19.25 -14.10
CA SER A 445 -24.21 -20.62 -14.60
C SER A 445 -22.91 -20.95 -15.31
N VAL A 446 -22.76 -22.20 -15.76
CA VAL A 446 -21.57 -22.65 -16.51
C VAL A 446 -21.41 -21.90 -17.84
N SER A 447 -22.51 -21.41 -18.44
CA SER A 447 -22.45 -20.66 -19.71
C SER A 447 -22.19 -19.16 -19.52
N GLY A 448 -22.38 -18.60 -18.33
CA GLY A 448 -22.23 -17.16 -18.08
C GLY A 448 -23.18 -16.63 -17.01
N LEU A 449 -23.40 -15.32 -17.01
CA LEU A 449 -24.28 -14.60 -16.10
C LEU A 449 -25.60 -14.25 -16.79
N SER A 450 -26.73 -14.61 -16.17
CA SER A 450 -28.07 -14.21 -16.63
C SER A 450 -28.71 -13.26 -15.63
N PHE A 451 -29.19 -12.11 -16.08
CA PHE A 451 -29.98 -11.18 -15.27
C PHE A 451 -31.47 -11.41 -15.47
N TYR A 452 -32.19 -11.49 -14.35
CA TYR A 452 -33.64 -11.63 -14.29
C TYR A 452 -34.26 -10.45 -13.56
N GLU A 453 -35.47 -10.07 -13.96
CA GLU A 453 -36.27 -9.09 -13.23
C GLU A 453 -36.90 -9.73 -11.98
N TRP A 454 -36.85 -9.04 -10.83
CA TRP A 454 -37.32 -9.59 -9.54
C TRP A 454 -38.81 -9.94 -9.49
N GLU A 455 -39.66 -9.18 -10.17
CA GLU A 455 -41.12 -9.36 -10.10
C GLU A 455 -41.63 -10.43 -11.08
N SER A 456 -41.29 -10.30 -12.36
CA SER A 456 -41.73 -11.21 -13.42
C SER A 456 -40.92 -12.52 -13.43
N LEU A 457 -39.64 -12.46 -13.08
CA LEU A 457 -38.60 -13.48 -13.33
C LEU A 457 -38.36 -13.75 -14.82
N GLU A 458 -38.66 -12.77 -15.67
CA GLU A 458 -38.29 -12.81 -17.08
C GLU A 458 -36.80 -12.47 -17.25
N LEU A 459 -36.19 -13.08 -18.27
CA LEU A 459 -34.78 -12.88 -18.60
C LEU A 459 -34.60 -11.49 -19.22
N VAL A 460 -33.77 -10.67 -18.59
CA VAL A 460 -33.41 -9.33 -19.08
C VAL A 460 -32.26 -9.43 -20.09
N ARG A 461 -31.14 -10.03 -19.68
CA ARG A 461 -29.94 -10.17 -20.51
C ARG A 461 -29.04 -11.30 -20.03
N ARG A 462 -28.47 -12.04 -20.97
CA ARG A 462 -27.33 -12.95 -20.74
C ARG A 462 -26.02 -12.27 -21.12
N ILE A 463 -25.00 -12.49 -20.31
CA ILE A 463 -23.65 -11.98 -20.47
C ILE A 463 -22.69 -13.16 -20.34
N ASP A 464 -21.87 -13.39 -21.36
CA ASP A 464 -20.91 -14.50 -21.46
C ASP A 464 -19.65 -14.27 -20.60
N ILE A 465 -19.85 -13.83 -19.36
CA ILE A 465 -18.81 -13.60 -18.37
C ILE A 465 -19.23 -14.32 -17.08
N GLN A 466 -18.27 -14.94 -16.40
CA GLN A 466 -18.48 -15.61 -15.12
C GLN A 466 -17.89 -14.76 -13.98
N PRO A 467 -18.65 -13.78 -13.44
CA PRO A 467 -18.13 -12.95 -12.36
C PRO A 467 -18.06 -13.73 -11.04
N LYS A 468 -17.08 -13.38 -10.19
CA LYS A 468 -17.03 -13.72 -8.77
C LYS A 468 -18.07 -12.93 -7.98
N HIS A 469 -18.17 -11.64 -8.26
CA HIS A 469 -19.09 -10.71 -7.60
C HIS A 469 -19.71 -9.73 -8.61
N VAL A 470 -20.92 -9.29 -8.31
CA VAL A 470 -21.62 -8.22 -9.03
C VAL A 470 -21.96 -7.12 -8.05
N TYR A 471 -21.50 -5.90 -8.33
CA TYR A 471 -21.74 -4.73 -7.49
C TYR A 471 -22.57 -3.70 -8.25
N TRP A 472 -23.72 -3.33 -7.69
CA TRP A 472 -24.57 -2.29 -8.26
C TRP A 472 -24.29 -0.94 -7.58
N SER A 473 -24.34 0.13 -8.37
CA SER A 473 -24.38 1.51 -7.89
C SER A 473 -25.70 1.79 -7.17
N GLU A 474 -25.72 2.80 -6.29
CA GLU A 474 -26.92 3.17 -5.54
C GLU A 474 -28.08 3.67 -6.42
N SER A 475 -27.76 4.24 -7.60
CA SER A 475 -28.75 4.66 -8.60
C SER A 475 -29.28 3.50 -9.44
N GLY A 476 -28.53 2.39 -9.52
CA GLY A 476 -28.84 1.25 -10.37
C GLY A 476 -28.45 1.44 -11.84
N GLU A 477 -27.84 2.56 -12.21
CA GLU A 477 -27.43 2.86 -13.58
C GLU A 477 -26.08 2.21 -13.94
N LEU A 478 -25.22 1.96 -12.95
CA LEU A 478 -23.91 1.33 -13.13
C LEU A 478 -23.84 0.00 -12.39
N ALA A 479 -23.20 -0.98 -13.02
CA ALA A 479 -22.90 -2.30 -12.46
C ALA A 479 -21.45 -2.68 -12.73
N CYS A 480 -20.76 -3.22 -11.73
CA CYS A 480 -19.42 -3.78 -11.85
C CYS A 480 -19.49 -5.31 -11.81
N LEU A 481 -18.96 -5.97 -12.83
CA LEU A 481 -18.76 -7.41 -12.88
C LEU A 481 -17.30 -7.73 -12.58
N ALA A 482 -17.02 -8.21 -11.37
CA ALA A 482 -15.67 -8.58 -10.95
C ALA A 482 -15.39 -10.05 -11.28
N THR A 483 -14.39 -10.34 -12.10
CA THR A 483 -13.92 -11.70 -12.44
C THR A 483 -12.69 -12.07 -11.61
N GLU A 484 -11.96 -13.14 -11.95
CA GLU A 484 -10.74 -13.52 -11.24
C GLU A 484 -9.60 -12.52 -11.46
N ASP A 485 -9.44 -12.05 -12.70
CA ASP A 485 -8.26 -11.29 -13.14
C ASP A 485 -8.60 -9.87 -13.61
N SER A 486 -9.85 -9.63 -14.01
CA SER A 486 -10.33 -8.33 -14.51
C SER A 486 -11.70 -7.97 -13.94
N TYR A 487 -12.11 -6.72 -14.09
CA TYR A 487 -13.49 -6.30 -13.86
C TYR A 487 -14.02 -5.43 -14.98
N PHE A 488 -15.33 -5.51 -15.19
CA PHE A 488 -16.05 -4.80 -16.24
C PHE A 488 -17.03 -3.82 -15.61
N ILE A 489 -17.04 -2.57 -16.09
CA ILE A 489 -18.03 -1.58 -15.70
C ILE A 489 -19.07 -1.47 -16.82
N LEU A 490 -20.33 -1.72 -16.46
CA LEU A 490 -21.47 -1.69 -17.35
C LEU A 490 -22.43 -0.58 -16.93
N ARG A 491 -23.05 0.06 -17.91
CA ARG A 491 -24.21 0.92 -17.72
C ARG A 491 -25.49 0.12 -18.01
N TYR A 492 -26.48 0.24 -17.15
CA TYR A 492 -27.79 -0.38 -17.25
C TYR A 492 -28.86 0.66 -17.55
N ASP A 493 -29.60 0.47 -18.65
CA ASP A 493 -30.66 1.39 -19.06
C ASP A 493 -32.05 0.77 -18.82
N ALA A 494 -32.59 1.00 -17.61
CA ALA A 494 -33.87 0.42 -17.17
C ALA A 494 -35.06 0.79 -18.07
N SER A 495 -35.04 1.98 -18.68
CA SER A 495 -36.14 2.45 -19.55
C SER A 495 -36.25 1.67 -20.86
N VAL A 496 -35.13 1.18 -21.39
CA VAL A 496 -35.08 0.36 -22.61
C VAL A 496 -35.63 -1.02 -22.30
N VAL A 497 -35.22 -1.59 -21.16
CA VAL A 497 -35.69 -2.90 -20.69
C VAL A 497 -37.20 -2.88 -20.45
N ALA A 498 -37.73 -1.87 -19.76
CA ALA A 498 -39.17 -1.76 -19.51
C ALA A 498 -39.98 -1.72 -20.82
N LYS A 499 -39.54 -0.92 -21.81
CA LYS A 499 -40.18 -0.87 -23.13
C LYS A 499 -40.11 -2.21 -23.85
N ALA A 500 -38.95 -2.85 -23.86
CA ALA A 500 -38.74 -4.11 -24.56
C ALA A 500 -39.51 -5.28 -23.93
N LEU A 501 -39.71 -5.27 -22.61
CA LEU A 501 -40.57 -6.24 -21.91
C LEU A 501 -42.06 -6.03 -22.24
N GLU A 502 -42.51 -4.77 -22.37
CA GLU A 502 -43.90 -4.44 -22.73
C GLU A 502 -44.23 -4.76 -24.19
N THR A 503 -43.36 -4.39 -25.13
CA THR A 503 -43.61 -4.58 -26.58
C THR A 503 -43.23 -5.97 -27.07
N LYS A 504 -42.35 -6.69 -26.33
CA LYS A 504 -41.70 -7.94 -26.75
C LYS A 504 -40.95 -7.84 -28.10
N GLU A 505 -40.76 -6.64 -28.62
CA GLU A 505 -39.94 -6.36 -29.79
C GLU A 505 -38.49 -6.12 -29.34
N GLY A 506 -37.53 -6.81 -29.95
CA GLY A 506 -36.10 -6.70 -29.62
C GLY A 506 -35.57 -7.68 -28.56
N MET A 507 -36.38 -8.66 -28.13
CA MET A 507 -35.93 -9.75 -27.26
C MET A 507 -35.33 -10.89 -28.09
N SER A 508 -34.01 -11.07 -27.98
CA SER A 508 -33.29 -12.24 -28.53
C SER A 508 -33.38 -13.44 -27.58
N GLU A 509 -32.82 -14.58 -27.98
CA GLU A 509 -32.64 -15.75 -27.10
C GLU A 509 -31.80 -15.41 -25.84
N ASP A 510 -30.94 -14.39 -25.95
CA ASP A 510 -30.09 -13.87 -24.88
C ASP A 510 -30.67 -12.61 -24.19
N GLY A 511 -31.95 -12.29 -24.43
CA GLY A 511 -32.63 -11.12 -23.88
C GLY A 511 -32.41 -9.83 -24.69
N CYS A 512 -32.50 -8.69 -24.03
CA CYS A 512 -32.38 -7.36 -24.64
C CYS A 512 -30.91 -6.92 -24.74
N GLU A 513 -30.38 -6.81 -25.97
CA GLU A 513 -28.97 -6.42 -26.19
C GLU A 513 -28.66 -5.01 -25.69
N GLU A 514 -29.59 -4.07 -25.89
CA GLU A 514 -29.45 -2.66 -25.50
C GLU A 514 -29.64 -2.42 -23.98
N ALA A 515 -29.90 -3.47 -23.19
CA ALA A 515 -30.07 -3.34 -21.74
C ALA A 515 -28.79 -2.90 -21.03
N PHE A 516 -27.64 -3.34 -21.52
CA PHE A 516 -26.33 -3.05 -20.93
C PHE A 516 -25.35 -2.51 -21.97
N THR A 517 -24.67 -1.43 -21.62
CA THR A 517 -23.57 -0.87 -22.41
C THR A 517 -22.25 -1.02 -21.63
N VAL A 518 -21.21 -1.56 -22.26
CA VAL A 518 -19.88 -1.70 -21.63
C VAL A 518 -19.17 -0.34 -21.64
N LEU A 519 -18.83 0.19 -20.46
CA LEU A 519 -18.09 1.45 -20.33
C LEU A 519 -16.58 1.25 -20.30
N GLY A 520 -16.10 0.17 -19.68
CA GLY A 520 -14.67 -0.12 -19.59
C GLY A 520 -14.35 -1.49 -19.01
N GLU A 521 -13.19 -2.01 -19.38
CA GLU A 521 -12.59 -3.25 -18.87
C GLU A 521 -11.24 -2.93 -18.25
N MET A 522 -11.02 -3.35 -17.00
CA MET A 522 -9.78 -3.10 -16.28
C MET A 522 -9.11 -4.43 -15.91
N PRO A 523 -7.81 -4.62 -16.23
CA PRO A 523 -7.07 -5.84 -15.95
C PRO A 523 -6.54 -5.87 -14.50
N GLU A 524 -7.42 -5.59 -13.53
CA GLU A 524 -7.13 -5.75 -12.10
C GLU A 524 -8.14 -6.70 -11.44
N SER A 525 -7.65 -7.56 -10.55
CA SER A 525 -8.51 -8.42 -9.75
C SER A 525 -9.17 -7.64 -8.61
N VAL A 526 -10.49 -7.71 -8.47
CA VAL A 526 -11.25 -7.10 -7.37
C VAL A 526 -11.55 -8.15 -6.30
N ARG A 527 -11.13 -7.90 -5.06
CA ARG A 527 -11.50 -8.74 -3.90
C ARG A 527 -12.84 -8.33 -3.31
N THR A 528 -12.95 -7.04 -2.99
CA THR A 528 -14.19 -6.41 -2.51
C THR A 528 -14.31 -5.06 -3.18
N GLY A 529 -15.56 -4.64 -3.40
CA GLY A 529 -15.85 -3.35 -4.00
C GLY A 529 -17.16 -2.78 -3.49
N LEU A 530 -17.29 -1.46 -3.62
CA LEU A 530 -18.52 -0.73 -3.34
C LEU A 530 -18.59 0.49 -4.25
N TRP A 531 -19.80 0.99 -4.46
CA TRP A 531 -20.04 2.22 -5.21
C TRP A 531 -20.28 3.38 -4.25
N VAL A 532 -19.72 4.55 -4.58
CA VAL A 532 -20.07 5.83 -3.96
C VAL A 532 -20.36 6.80 -5.11
N GLY A 533 -21.64 7.08 -5.36
CA GLY A 533 -22.04 7.71 -6.62
C GLY A 533 -21.60 6.87 -7.81
N ASP A 534 -20.86 7.47 -8.76
CA ASP A 534 -20.31 6.78 -9.93
C ASP A 534 -18.85 6.34 -9.74
N CYS A 535 -18.32 6.48 -8.53
CA CYS A 535 -16.98 6.04 -8.18
C CYS A 535 -17.03 4.61 -7.64
N PHE A 536 -16.34 3.69 -8.31
CA PHE A 536 -16.23 2.30 -7.84
C PHE A 536 -14.96 2.13 -7.00
N ILE A 537 -15.10 2.01 -5.69
CA ILE A 537 -14.00 1.81 -4.74
C ILE A 537 -13.79 0.32 -4.54
N TYR A 538 -12.56 -0.16 -4.62
CA TYR A 538 -12.25 -1.58 -4.48
C TYR A 538 -10.88 -1.85 -3.84
N THR A 539 -10.73 -3.06 -3.31
CA THR A 539 -9.45 -3.61 -2.86
C THR A 539 -8.95 -4.64 -3.85
N ASN A 540 -7.68 -4.57 -4.25
CA ASN A 540 -7.10 -5.50 -5.21
C ASN A 540 -6.37 -6.69 -4.54
N SER A 541 -5.81 -7.60 -5.35
CA SER A 541 -5.04 -8.76 -4.86
C SER A 541 -3.71 -8.40 -4.22
N VAL A 542 -3.15 -7.23 -4.55
CA VAL A 542 -1.87 -6.67 -4.09
C VAL A 542 -2.07 -5.78 -2.84
N ASN A 543 -3.21 -5.89 -2.16
CA ASN A 543 -3.54 -5.14 -0.95
C ASN A 543 -3.48 -3.61 -1.15
N ARG A 544 -4.02 -3.09 -2.26
CA ARG A 544 -4.21 -1.65 -2.47
C ARG A 544 -5.68 -1.31 -2.42
N VAL A 545 -5.99 -0.13 -1.89
CA VAL A 545 -7.32 0.49 -2.02
C VAL A 545 -7.28 1.43 -3.20
N ASN A 546 -8.05 1.09 -4.24
CA ASN A 546 -8.17 1.86 -5.46
C ASN A 546 -9.60 2.33 -5.61
N TYR A 547 -9.81 3.40 -6.37
CA TYR A 547 -11.13 3.75 -6.86
C TYR A 547 -11.07 4.08 -8.36
N TYR A 548 -12.12 3.69 -9.06
CA TYR A 548 -12.29 3.88 -10.48
C TYR A 548 -13.28 5.01 -10.75
N VAL A 549 -12.89 5.95 -11.60
CA VAL A 549 -13.76 7.03 -12.10
C VAL A 549 -13.46 7.27 -13.57
N GLY A 550 -14.47 7.04 -14.43
CA GLY A 550 -14.40 7.50 -15.81
C GLY A 550 -13.24 6.96 -16.64
N GLY A 551 -12.84 5.70 -16.43
CA GLY A 551 -11.72 5.06 -17.14
C GLY A 551 -10.39 5.12 -16.39
N GLU A 552 -10.26 5.98 -15.38
CA GLU A 552 -9.04 6.14 -14.59
C GLU A 552 -9.11 5.37 -13.28
N ILE A 553 -7.98 4.80 -12.87
CA ILE A 553 -7.79 4.15 -11.58
C ILE A 553 -6.90 5.03 -10.71
N VAL A 554 -7.38 5.38 -9.53
CA VAL A 554 -6.64 6.17 -8.55
C VAL A 554 -6.42 5.34 -7.29
N THR A 555 -5.16 5.21 -6.87
CA THR A 555 -4.81 4.55 -5.61
C THR A 555 -4.97 5.50 -4.43
N VAL A 556 -5.76 5.09 -3.44
CA VAL A 556 -5.94 5.81 -2.16
C VAL A 556 -4.79 5.48 -1.21
N SER A 557 -4.53 4.19 -0.99
CA SER A 557 -3.50 3.73 -0.04
C SER A 557 -3.00 2.32 -0.35
N HIS A 558 -1.81 2.01 0.15
CA HIS A 558 -1.25 0.66 0.21
C HIS A 558 -1.52 0.07 1.60
N LEU A 559 -2.01 -1.16 1.65
CA LEU A 559 -2.36 -1.86 2.89
C LEU A 559 -1.28 -2.90 3.21
N ASP A 560 -0.88 -2.98 4.48
CA ASP A 560 0.10 -3.97 4.95
C ASP A 560 -0.47 -5.38 5.05
N ARG A 561 -1.80 -5.50 5.10
CA ARG A 561 -2.53 -6.76 5.27
C ARG A 561 -3.73 -6.82 4.33
N THR A 562 -4.25 -8.02 4.14
CA THR A 562 -5.48 -8.23 3.39
C THR A 562 -6.66 -7.66 4.16
N MET A 563 -7.26 -6.58 3.64
CA MET A 563 -8.44 -5.95 4.20
C MET A 563 -9.63 -6.09 3.24
N TYR A 564 -10.83 -6.09 3.80
CA TYR A 564 -12.10 -6.18 3.08
C TYR A 564 -12.89 -4.89 3.32
N LEU A 565 -13.47 -4.32 2.26
CA LEU A 565 -14.29 -3.11 2.36
C LEU A 565 -15.57 -3.41 3.13
N LEU A 566 -15.84 -2.61 4.16
CA LEU A 566 -17.07 -2.71 4.95
C LEU A 566 -18.13 -1.74 4.44
N GLY A 567 -17.71 -0.52 4.13
CA GLY A 567 -18.54 0.50 3.50
C GLY A 567 -17.94 1.89 3.63
N TYR A 568 -18.61 2.85 3.02
CA TYR A 568 -18.24 4.26 3.04
C TYR A 568 -19.25 5.07 3.84
N VAL A 569 -18.79 5.96 4.71
CA VAL A 569 -19.66 6.81 5.53
C VAL A 569 -19.45 8.27 5.12
N ALA A 570 -20.40 8.78 4.34
CA ALA A 570 -20.34 10.13 3.78
C ALA A 570 -20.25 11.23 4.85
N ARG A 571 -20.94 11.06 5.99
CA ARG A 571 -20.88 12.00 7.12
C ARG A 571 -19.47 12.18 7.67
N ASP A 572 -18.69 11.11 7.70
CA ASP A 572 -17.35 11.09 8.31
C ASP A 572 -16.25 11.29 7.25
N ASN A 573 -16.60 11.39 5.95
CA ASN A 573 -15.67 11.41 4.81
C ASN A 573 -14.64 10.26 4.86
N ARG A 574 -15.06 9.08 5.30
CA ARG A 574 -14.15 7.95 5.56
C ARG A 574 -14.67 6.64 5.00
N LEU A 575 -13.72 5.87 4.49
CA LEU A 575 -13.88 4.50 4.06
C LEU A 575 -13.44 3.56 5.19
N TYR A 576 -14.27 2.58 5.54
CA TYR A 576 -13.96 1.60 6.57
C TYR A 576 -13.66 0.23 5.96
N LEU A 577 -12.60 -0.39 6.46
CA LEU A 577 -12.17 -1.74 6.08
C LEU A 577 -12.02 -2.62 7.31
N GLY A 578 -12.24 -3.92 7.15
CA GLY A 578 -12.06 -4.93 8.18
C GLY A 578 -11.10 -6.03 7.74
N ASP A 579 -10.24 -6.50 8.62
CA ASP A 579 -9.52 -7.76 8.41
C ASP A 579 -10.31 -8.96 8.96
N LYS A 580 -9.74 -10.15 8.74
CA LYS A 580 -10.30 -11.41 9.24
C LYS A 580 -10.23 -11.56 10.77
N GLU A 581 -9.34 -10.84 11.42
CA GLU A 581 -9.26 -10.76 12.88
C GLU A 581 -10.26 -9.76 13.48
N LEU A 582 -11.12 -9.18 12.63
CA LEU A 582 -12.14 -8.20 12.99
C LEU A 582 -11.53 -6.87 13.47
N ASN A 583 -10.31 -6.56 13.05
CA ASN A 583 -9.71 -5.25 13.21
C ASN A 583 -10.28 -4.32 12.13
N VAL A 584 -10.85 -3.20 12.56
CA VAL A 584 -11.39 -2.19 11.65
C VAL A 584 -10.41 -1.03 11.52
N VAL A 585 -10.17 -0.61 10.29
CA VAL A 585 -9.30 0.52 9.92
C VAL A 585 -10.11 1.50 9.07
N SER A 586 -9.75 2.78 9.12
CA SER A 586 -10.36 3.80 8.26
C SER A 586 -9.34 4.54 7.40
N TYR A 587 -9.80 5.02 6.24
CA TYR A 587 -9.04 5.93 5.37
C TYR A 587 -9.91 7.13 5.00
N SER A 588 -9.32 8.31 5.06
CA SER A 588 -9.94 9.55 4.63
C SER A 588 -10.17 9.56 3.10
N LEU A 589 -11.41 9.81 2.70
CA LEU A 589 -11.81 9.96 1.31
C LEU A 589 -12.98 10.94 1.25
N LEU A 590 -12.69 12.17 0.82
CA LEU A 590 -13.65 13.27 0.80
C LEU A 590 -14.76 13.04 -0.21
N VAL A 591 -16.02 13.14 0.25
CA VAL A 591 -17.21 13.09 -0.62
C VAL A 591 -17.10 14.15 -1.71
N SER A 592 -16.73 15.38 -1.35
CA SER A 592 -16.62 16.52 -2.27
C SER A 592 -15.69 16.26 -3.46
N VAL A 593 -14.60 15.50 -3.25
CA VAL A 593 -13.66 15.17 -4.35
C VAL A 593 -14.30 14.13 -5.28
N LEU A 594 -14.96 13.12 -4.73
CA LEU A 594 -15.64 12.08 -5.52
C LEU A 594 -16.82 12.67 -6.30
N GLU A 595 -17.64 13.52 -5.67
CA GLU A 595 -18.74 14.22 -6.32
C GLU A 595 -18.26 15.14 -7.44
N TYR A 596 -17.18 15.89 -7.21
CA TYR A 596 -16.58 16.72 -8.25
C TYR A 596 -16.11 15.89 -9.44
N GLN A 597 -15.35 14.82 -9.19
CA GLN A 597 -14.87 13.93 -10.26
C GLN A 597 -16.03 13.27 -11.01
N THR A 598 -17.08 12.87 -10.30
CA THR A 598 -18.30 12.31 -10.89
C THR A 598 -19.04 13.34 -11.77
N ALA A 599 -19.21 14.58 -11.28
CA ALA A 599 -19.88 15.64 -12.04
C ALA A 599 -19.13 15.98 -13.33
N VAL A 600 -17.79 16.06 -13.28
CA VAL A 600 -16.93 16.25 -14.45
C VAL A 600 -17.11 15.14 -15.47
N MET A 601 -17.16 13.88 -15.04
CA MET A 601 -17.37 12.75 -15.97
C MET A 601 -18.75 12.75 -16.63
N ARG A 602 -19.76 13.30 -15.95
CA ARG A 602 -21.10 13.51 -16.51
C ARG A 602 -21.17 14.72 -17.46
N GLY A 603 -20.12 15.54 -17.52
CA GLY A 603 -20.11 16.80 -18.25
C GLY A 603 -20.90 17.93 -17.58
N ASP A 604 -21.29 17.75 -16.30
CA ASP A 604 -22.01 18.75 -15.52
C ASP A 604 -21.02 19.66 -14.77
N PHE A 605 -20.48 20.63 -15.49
CA PHE A 605 -19.54 21.61 -14.94
C PHE A 605 -20.19 22.61 -13.98
N GLU A 606 -21.51 22.84 -14.08
CA GLU A 606 -22.22 23.75 -13.17
C GLU A 606 -22.24 23.20 -11.74
N THR A 607 -22.51 21.90 -11.60
CA THR A 607 -22.44 21.23 -10.30
C THR A 607 -20.99 21.13 -9.81
N ALA A 608 -20.04 20.83 -10.70
CA ALA A 608 -18.63 20.76 -10.36
C ALA A 608 -18.11 22.10 -9.77
N ASP A 609 -18.43 23.22 -10.40
CA ASP A 609 -18.02 24.56 -9.95
C ASP A 609 -18.64 24.95 -8.61
N ARG A 610 -19.85 24.44 -8.30
CA ARG A 610 -20.50 24.63 -7.00
C ARG A 610 -19.83 23.84 -5.88
N VAL A 611 -19.32 22.65 -6.19
CA VAL A 611 -18.65 21.77 -5.21
C VAL A 611 -17.19 22.18 -4.98
N LEU A 612 -16.53 22.76 -5.98
CA LEU A 612 -15.10 23.13 -5.93
C LEU A 612 -14.68 23.93 -4.67
N PRO A 613 -15.44 24.92 -4.16
CA PRO A 613 -15.07 25.67 -2.96
C PRO A 613 -15.01 24.81 -1.69
N THR A 614 -15.78 23.72 -1.64
CA THR A 614 -15.81 22.79 -0.50
C THR A 614 -14.56 21.91 -0.43
N ILE A 615 -13.82 21.79 -1.54
CA ILE A 615 -12.60 20.98 -1.63
C ILE A 615 -11.42 21.76 -1.02
N PRO A 616 -10.73 21.22 0.01
CA PRO A 616 -9.54 21.83 0.57
C PRO A 616 -8.42 21.99 -0.47
N GLN A 617 -7.63 23.06 -0.35
CA GLN A 617 -6.57 23.39 -1.32
C GLN A 617 -5.57 22.23 -1.53
N GLN A 618 -5.29 21.44 -0.51
CA GLN A 618 -4.38 20.28 -0.58
C GLN A 618 -4.81 19.24 -1.63
N TYR A 619 -6.11 19.09 -1.87
CA TYR A 619 -6.64 18.12 -2.84
C TYR A 619 -6.83 18.73 -4.23
N ARG A 620 -6.73 20.06 -4.39
CA ARG A 620 -6.99 20.73 -5.68
C ARG A 620 -5.96 20.39 -6.75
N THR A 621 -4.69 20.23 -6.39
CA THR A 621 -3.67 19.75 -7.35
C THR A 621 -4.01 18.36 -7.90
N ARG A 622 -4.50 17.45 -7.04
CA ARG A 622 -4.94 16.11 -7.47
C ARG A 622 -6.14 16.18 -8.41
N VAL A 623 -7.12 17.04 -8.11
CA VAL A 623 -8.27 17.29 -8.97
C VAL A 623 -7.83 17.90 -10.31
N ALA A 624 -6.86 18.81 -10.31
CA ALA A 624 -6.31 19.39 -11.54
C ALA A 624 -5.64 18.35 -12.44
N HIS A 625 -4.85 17.42 -11.88
CA HIS A 625 -4.28 16.31 -12.66
C HIS A 625 -5.36 15.39 -13.23
N PHE A 626 -6.44 15.15 -12.48
CA PHE A 626 -7.57 14.40 -12.99
C PHE A 626 -8.21 15.11 -14.21
N LEU A 627 -8.46 16.42 -14.11
CA LEU A 627 -8.98 17.21 -15.23
C LEU A 627 -8.06 17.22 -16.44
N GLU A 628 -6.74 17.35 -16.24
CA GLU A 628 -5.74 17.32 -17.29
C GLU A 628 -5.79 15.99 -18.07
N LYS A 629 -5.82 14.86 -17.35
CA LYS A 629 -5.90 13.53 -17.96
C LYS A 629 -7.18 13.32 -18.76
N GLN A 630 -8.30 13.85 -18.26
CA GLN A 630 -9.58 13.82 -18.98
C GLN A 630 -9.63 14.80 -20.17
N GLY A 631 -8.58 15.61 -20.37
CA GLY A 631 -8.46 16.55 -21.49
C GLY A 631 -8.99 17.96 -21.20
N PHE A 632 -9.53 18.22 -20.00
CA PHE A 632 -10.07 19.52 -19.57
C PHE A 632 -8.98 20.45 -19.04
N LYS A 633 -7.99 20.76 -19.90
CA LYS A 633 -6.78 21.52 -19.52
C LYS A 633 -7.08 22.95 -19.06
N HIS A 634 -8.07 23.62 -19.65
CA HIS A 634 -8.43 24.99 -19.27
C HIS A 634 -9.02 25.05 -17.84
N GLN A 635 -9.89 24.11 -17.50
CA GLN A 635 -10.42 23.95 -16.15
C GLN A 635 -9.33 23.51 -15.18
N ALA A 636 -8.43 22.60 -15.59
CA ALA A 636 -7.29 22.17 -14.78
C ALA A 636 -6.40 23.35 -14.37
N LEU A 637 -6.14 24.30 -15.29
CA LEU A 637 -5.32 25.49 -15.02
C LEU A 637 -5.96 26.40 -13.95
N ALA A 638 -7.29 26.52 -13.95
CA ALA A 638 -8.03 27.32 -12.99
C ALA A 638 -8.09 26.68 -11.59
N VAL A 639 -8.14 25.35 -11.53
CA VAL A 639 -8.23 24.59 -10.27
C VAL A 639 -6.87 24.36 -9.63
N SER A 640 -5.81 24.20 -10.42
CA SER A 640 -4.48 23.90 -9.93
C SER A 640 -3.94 25.03 -9.06
N THR A 641 -3.40 24.67 -7.89
CA THR A 641 -2.72 25.59 -6.98
C THR A 641 -1.20 25.53 -7.09
N ASP A 642 -0.67 24.50 -7.76
CA ASP A 642 0.77 24.29 -7.91
C ASP A 642 1.33 25.12 -9.09
N PRO A 643 2.28 26.05 -8.85
CA PRO A 643 2.88 26.86 -9.90
C PRO A 643 3.59 26.06 -11.00
N GLU A 644 4.15 24.89 -10.69
CA GLU A 644 4.81 24.04 -11.70
C GLU A 644 3.79 23.41 -12.64
N HIS A 645 2.80 22.72 -12.08
CA HIS A 645 1.72 22.15 -12.87
C HIS A 645 0.95 23.20 -13.68
N ARG A 646 0.69 24.38 -13.12
CA ARG A 646 0.06 25.49 -13.84
C ARG A 646 0.90 25.99 -15.01
N PHE A 647 2.22 26.06 -14.85
CA PHE A 647 3.12 26.47 -15.93
C PHE A 647 3.06 25.47 -17.09
N ASP A 648 3.13 24.18 -16.80
CA ASP A 648 3.04 23.13 -17.83
C ASP A 648 1.70 23.16 -18.55
N LEU A 649 0.60 23.34 -17.81
CA LEU A 649 -0.75 23.49 -18.40
C LEU A 649 -0.86 24.74 -19.29
N ALA A 650 -0.32 25.88 -18.84
CA ALA A 650 -0.31 27.12 -19.63
C ALA A 650 0.48 26.95 -20.93
N VAL A 651 1.64 26.28 -20.88
CA VAL A 651 2.44 25.96 -22.08
C VAL A 651 1.66 25.04 -23.02
N GLN A 652 0.98 24.01 -22.51
CA GLN A 652 0.16 23.10 -23.32
C GLN A 652 -1.06 23.80 -23.95
N LEU A 653 -1.62 24.82 -23.29
CA LEU A 653 -2.75 25.61 -23.78
C LEU A 653 -2.35 26.76 -24.71
N GLY A 654 -1.06 27.11 -24.75
CA GLY A 654 -0.57 28.28 -25.48
C GLY A 654 -0.86 29.61 -24.79
N ASP A 655 -1.14 29.60 -23.48
CA ASP A 655 -1.37 30.81 -22.69
C ASP A 655 -0.03 31.42 -22.24
N LEU A 656 0.45 32.37 -23.05
CA LEU A 656 1.74 33.02 -22.87
C LEU A 656 1.77 33.98 -21.68
N GLU A 657 0.65 34.63 -21.34
CA GLU A 657 0.60 35.62 -20.26
C GLU A 657 0.77 34.95 -18.90
N THR A 658 0.04 33.85 -18.67
CA THR A 658 0.16 33.09 -17.42
C THR A 658 1.48 32.32 -17.35
N ALA A 659 1.97 31.76 -18.46
CA ALA A 659 3.26 31.09 -18.49
C ALA A 659 4.42 32.08 -18.20
N LEU A 660 4.36 33.31 -18.73
CA LEU A 660 5.35 34.36 -18.47
C LEU A 660 5.37 34.81 -17.02
N SER A 661 4.20 35.06 -16.40
CA SER A 661 4.14 35.46 -14.99
C SER A 661 4.73 34.38 -14.08
N LEU A 662 4.39 33.11 -14.31
CA LEU A 662 4.93 31.97 -13.57
C LEU A 662 6.43 31.74 -13.82
N ALA A 663 6.92 31.96 -15.05
CA ALA A 663 8.34 31.87 -15.36
C ALA A 663 9.17 32.96 -14.66
N ARG A 664 8.63 34.18 -14.56
CA ARG A 664 9.24 35.31 -13.83
C ARG A 664 9.33 35.03 -12.33
N GLU A 665 8.27 34.48 -11.73
CA GLU A 665 8.27 34.09 -10.32
C GLU A 665 9.27 32.98 -10.01
N ALA A 666 9.39 31.98 -10.90
CA ALA A 666 10.27 30.83 -10.67
C ALA A 666 11.76 31.12 -10.96
N GLY A 667 12.07 31.93 -11.97
CA GLY A 667 13.46 32.25 -12.34
C GLY A 667 14.28 31.08 -12.91
N VAL A 668 13.63 29.98 -13.32
CA VAL A 668 14.29 28.75 -13.79
C VAL A 668 14.57 28.81 -15.31
N GLN A 669 15.83 28.61 -15.72
CA GLN A 669 16.26 28.70 -17.12
C GLN A 669 15.50 27.75 -18.07
N GLN A 670 15.18 26.54 -17.61
CA GLN A 670 14.46 25.55 -18.42
C GLN A 670 13.04 26.01 -18.78
N LYS A 671 12.33 26.68 -17.85
CA LYS A 671 10.99 27.23 -18.10
C LYS A 671 11.04 28.35 -19.13
N TRP A 672 12.04 29.22 -19.05
CA TRP A 672 12.28 30.26 -20.06
C TRP A 672 12.55 29.69 -21.45
N ARG A 673 13.26 28.57 -21.54
CA ARG A 673 13.49 27.88 -22.81
C ARG A 673 12.18 27.32 -23.40
N GLN A 674 11.38 26.62 -22.61
CA GLN A 674 10.07 26.11 -23.07
C GLN A 674 9.13 27.26 -23.48
N LEU A 675 9.13 28.36 -22.74
CA LEU A 675 8.38 29.56 -23.08
C LEU A 675 8.88 30.20 -24.39
N SER A 676 10.19 30.20 -24.63
CA SER A 676 10.75 30.71 -25.88
C SER A 676 10.31 29.90 -27.10
N GLU A 677 10.27 28.56 -26.99
CA GLU A 677 9.78 27.69 -28.06
C GLU A 677 8.29 27.94 -28.34
N LEU A 678 7.50 28.13 -27.28
CA LEU A 678 6.09 28.48 -27.40
C LEU A 678 5.89 29.86 -28.05
N ALA A 679 6.63 30.86 -27.63
CA ALA A 679 6.57 32.21 -28.18
C ALA A 679 6.98 32.23 -29.67
N LEU A 680 7.97 31.43 -30.07
CA LEU A 680 8.36 31.24 -31.46
C LEU A 680 7.25 30.58 -32.28
N ASN A 681 6.61 29.53 -31.75
CA ASN A 681 5.49 28.85 -32.42
C ASN A 681 4.29 29.79 -32.63
N MET A 682 4.05 30.72 -31.71
CA MET A 682 2.98 31.73 -31.78
C MET A 682 3.38 32.98 -32.57
N GLY A 683 4.62 33.07 -33.06
CA GLY A 683 5.12 34.20 -33.86
C GLY A 683 5.49 35.47 -33.07
N GLN A 684 5.62 35.39 -31.74
CA GLN A 684 5.95 36.53 -30.88
C GLN A 684 7.47 36.66 -30.69
N LEU A 685 8.14 37.27 -31.67
CA LEU A 685 9.60 37.33 -31.72
C LEU A 685 10.25 38.15 -30.60
N GLU A 686 9.63 39.25 -30.18
CA GLU A 686 10.15 40.10 -29.09
C GLU A 686 10.15 39.35 -27.75
N LEU A 687 9.05 38.65 -27.46
CA LEU A 687 8.93 37.82 -26.27
C LEU A 687 9.89 36.64 -26.31
N ALA A 688 10.03 35.98 -27.46
CA ALA A 688 11.00 34.90 -27.64
C ALA A 688 12.44 35.39 -27.38
N GLN A 689 12.78 36.60 -27.80
CA GLN A 689 14.09 37.21 -27.52
C GLN A 689 14.31 37.41 -26.01
N GLU A 690 13.33 37.97 -25.29
CA GLU A 690 13.40 38.11 -23.82
C GLU A 690 13.59 36.74 -23.15
N CYS A 691 12.79 35.75 -23.55
CA CYS A 691 12.83 34.41 -22.98
C CYS A 691 14.18 33.72 -23.23
N LEU A 692 14.72 33.80 -24.45
CA LEU A 692 16.03 33.21 -24.78
C LEU A 692 17.18 33.88 -24.02
N HIS A 693 17.07 35.18 -23.74
CA HIS A 693 18.03 35.91 -22.90
C HIS A 693 18.03 35.40 -21.47
N HIS A 694 16.85 35.26 -20.86
CA HIS A 694 16.71 34.69 -19.52
C HIS A 694 17.09 33.20 -19.47
N ALA A 695 16.86 32.45 -20.55
CA ALA A 695 17.29 31.05 -20.70
C ALA A 695 18.80 30.88 -20.93
N GLN A 696 19.54 31.97 -21.18
CA GLN A 696 20.96 31.97 -21.58
C GLN A 696 21.23 31.12 -22.84
N ASP A 697 20.24 31.01 -23.74
CA ASP A 697 20.40 30.34 -25.03
C ASP A 697 20.88 31.32 -26.09
N TYR A 698 22.20 31.58 -26.06
CA TYR A 698 22.85 32.48 -27.01
C TYR A 698 22.87 31.95 -28.45
N GLY A 699 22.70 30.64 -28.64
CA GLY A 699 22.57 30.05 -29.98
C GLY A 699 21.23 30.43 -30.62
N GLY A 700 20.14 30.27 -29.86
CA GLY A 700 18.80 30.73 -30.27
C GLY A 700 18.75 32.25 -30.47
N LEU A 701 19.35 33.03 -29.57
CA LEU A 701 19.43 34.49 -29.72
C LEU A 701 20.21 34.90 -30.97
N LEU A 702 21.33 34.24 -31.27
CA LEU A 702 22.10 34.52 -32.47
C LEU A 702 21.27 34.23 -33.73
N LEU A 703 20.52 33.13 -33.74
CA LEU A 703 19.64 32.77 -34.85
C LEU A 703 18.53 33.82 -35.04
N LEU A 704 17.92 34.28 -33.94
CA LEU A 704 16.86 35.29 -33.99
C LEU A 704 17.41 36.65 -34.44
N ALA A 705 18.56 37.08 -33.89
CA ALA A 705 19.20 38.35 -34.23
C ALA A 705 19.71 38.38 -35.68
N THR A 706 20.30 37.28 -36.17
CA THR A 706 20.74 37.16 -37.57
C THR A 706 19.56 37.17 -38.53
N SER A 707 18.48 36.44 -38.22
CA SER A 707 17.27 36.40 -39.03
C SER A 707 16.54 37.74 -39.08
N ALA A 708 16.51 38.47 -37.97
CA ALA A 708 15.90 39.80 -37.89
C ALA A 708 16.80 40.93 -38.42
N GLY A 709 18.08 40.66 -38.70
CA GLY A 709 19.06 41.69 -39.06
C GLY A 709 19.30 42.73 -37.95
N ASN A 710 19.12 42.35 -36.68
CA ASN A 710 19.17 43.27 -35.55
C ASN A 710 20.59 43.37 -34.97
N ALA A 711 21.33 44.39 -35.42
CA ALA A 711 22.72 44.61 -35.02
C ALA A 711 22.89 44.94 -33.52
N THR A 712 21.90 45.57 -32.87
CA THR A 712 22.01 45.94 -31.45
C THR A 712 21.94 44.71 -30.56
N VAL A 713 20.98 43.82 -30.82
CA VAL A 713 20.84 42.54 -30.12
C VAL A 713 22.05 41.65 -30.40
N MET A 714 22.54 41.61 -31.64
CA MET A 714 23.75 40.85 -31.98
C MET A 714 24.99 41.34 -31.21
N LYS A 715 25.13 42.66 -31.01
CA LYS A 715 26.22 43.23 -30.21
C LYS A 715 26.10 42.82 -28.74
N GLN A 716 24.90 42.89 -28.17
CA GLN A 716 24.63 42.45 -26.81
C GLN A 716 24.92 40.95 -26.63
N VAL A 717 24.53 40.10 -27.59
CA VAL A 717 24.83 38.66 -27.60
C VAL A 717 26.35 38.42 -27.67
N ALA A 718 27.07 39.19 -28.50
CA ALA A 718 28.52 39.06 -28.63
C ALA A 718 29.25 39.35 -27.30
N GLU A 719 28.90 40.46 -26.65
CA GLU A 719 29.50 40.91 -25.37
C GLU A 719 29.14 39.96 -24.21
N THR A 720 27.87 39.57 -24.09
CA THR A 720 27.43 38.64 -23.05
C THR A 720 27.99 37.23 -23.26
N ALA A 721 28.10 36.75 -24.49
CA ALA A 721 28.74 35.47 -24.79
C ALA A 721 30.26 35.48 -24.52
N ASP A 722 30.94 36.61 -24.76
CA ASP A 722 32.37 36.78 -24.48
C ASP A 722 32.65 36.70 -22.98
N THR A 723 31.88 37.44 -22.18
CA THR A 723 32.01 37.44 -20.70
C THR A 723 31.74 36.06 -20.09
N LEU A 724 30.84 35.27 -20.67
CA LEU A 724 30.52 33.91 -20.24
C LEU A 724 31.44 32.83 -20.83
N GLY A 725 32.42 33.20 -21.66
CA GLY A 725 33.38 32.28 -22.27
C GLY A 725 32.79 31.40 -23.39
N ARG A 726 31.65 31.78 -23.97
CA ARG A 726 31.01 31.10 -25.12
C ARG A 726 31.66 31.59 -26.43
N ASN A 727 32.93 31.22 -26.59
CA ASN A 727 33.82 31.76 -27.63
C ASN A 727 33.30 31.61 -29.06
N ASN A 728 32.63 30.51 -29.42
CA ASN A 728 32.14 30.30 -30.79
C ASN A 728 30.99 31.26 -31.15
N VAL A 729 30.05 31.46 -30.23
CA VAL A 729 28.91 32.36 -30.44
C VAL A 729 29.39 33.82 -30.45
N SER A 730 30.28 34.17 -29.53
CA SER A 730 30.91 35.50 -29.49
C SER A 730 31.71 35.78 -30.76
N PHE A 731 32.58 34.85 -31.19
CA PHE A 731 33.38 34.97 -32.41
C PHE A 731 32.49 35.18 -33.63
N LEU A 732 31.44 34.35 -33.80
CA LEU A 732 30.53 34.46 -34.94
C LEU A 732 29.73 35.78 -34.91
N SER A 733 29.28 36.21 -33.74
CA SER A 733 28.55 37.48 -33.58
C SER A 733 29.44 38.68 -33.92
N TYR A 734 30.67 38.74 -33.40
CA TYR A 734 31.62 39.80 -33.73
C TYR A 734 32.05 39.76 -35.20
N PHE A 735 32.20 38.57 -35.77
CA PHE A 735 32.54 38.41 -37.18
C PHE A 735 31.43 38.96 -38.09
N MET A 736 30.17 38.65 -37.79
CA MET A 736 29.00 39.16 -38.53
C MET A 736 28.82 40.68 -38.36
N LEU A 737 29.20 41.24 -37.20
CA LEU A 737 29.22 42.69 -36.95
C LEU A 737 30.43 43.41 -37.57
N GLY A 738 31.36 42.69 -38.19
CA GLY A 738 32.58 43.26 -38.78
C GLY A 738 33.68 43.63 -37.77
N ASN A 739 33.54 43.25 -36.49
CA ASN A 739 34.54 43.51 -35.45
C ASN A 739 35.63 42.42 -35.42
N LEU A 740 36.51 42.48 -36.41
CA LEU A 740 37.57 41.50 -36.62
C LEU A 740 38.66 41.54 -35.53
N GLU A 741 38.85 42.68 -34.88
CA GLU A 741 39.85 42.82 -33.81
C GLU A 741 39.47 41.97 -32.59
N LYS A 742 38.21 42.06 -32.15
CA LYS A 742 37.68 41.18 -31.09
C LYS A 742 37.71 39.70 -31.48
N CYS A 743 37.43 39.36 -32.74
CA CYS A 743 37.58 37.98 -33.24
C CYS A 743 39.02 37.47 -33.10
N LEU A 744 40.01 38.31 -33.43
CA LEU A 744 41.42 37.97 -33.28
C LEU A 744 41.80 37.81 -31.80
N ASP A 745 41.33 38.71 -30.93
CA ASP A 745 41.56 38.64 -29.49
C ASP A 745 41.01 37.34 -28.89
N ILE A 746 39.81 36.89 -29.30
CA ILE A 746 39.22 35.61 -28.86
C ILE A 746 40.10 34.41 -29.30
N LEU A 747 40.63 34.43 -30.52
CA LEU A 747 41.52 33.36 -31.00
C LEU A 747 42.84 33.34 -30.21
N ILE A 748 43.38 34.51 -29.87
CA ILE A 748 44.58 34.64 -29.04
C ILE A 748 44.30 34.16 -27.60
N ALA A 749 43.22 34.64 -26.99
CA ALA A 749 42.81 34.30 -25.62
C ALA A 749 42.51 32.80 -25.44
N THR A 750 41.99 32.14 -26.48
CA THR A 750 41.75 30.68 -26.49
C THR A 750 43.00 29.85 -26.85
N ASN A 751 44.16 30.49 -26.99
CA ASN A 751 45.45 29.88 -27.32
C ASN A 751 45.48 29.19 -28.70
N ARG A 752 44.60 29.61 -29.63
CA ARG A 752 44.54 29.14 -31.03
C ARG A 752 45.39 30.03 -31.94
N ILE A 753 46.65 30.19 -31.58
CA ILE A 753 47.58 31.13 -32.23
C ILE A 753 47.82 30.85 -33.72
N PRO A 754 47.92 29.58 -34.19
CA PRO A 754 48.03 29.31 -35.63
C PRO A 754 46.80 29.78 -36.42
N GLU A 755 45.60 29.51 -35.89
CA GLU A 755 44.33 29.98 -36.49
C GLU A 755 44.25 31.51 -36.47
N ALA A 756 44.69 32.15 -35.38
CA ALA A 756 44.81 33.61 -35.28
C ALA A 756 45.77 34.17 -36.35
N ALA A 757 46.87 33.48 -36.66
CA ALA A 757 47.82 33.91 -37.68
C ALA A 757 47.23 33.81 -39.09
N PHE A 758 46.48 32.74 -39.38
CA PHE A 758 45.72 32.62 -40.63
C PHE A 758 44.61 33.68 -40.74
N PHE A 759 43.89 33.92 -39.64
CA PHE A 759 42.85 34.93 -39.57
C PHE A 759 43.42 36.34 -39.79
N ALA A 760 44.50 36.69 -39.10
CA ALA A 760 45.22 37.94 -39.30
C ALA A 760 45.71 38.07 -40.75
N ARG A 761 46.34 37.04 -41.32
CA ARG A 761 46.79 37.08 -42.72
C ARG A 761 45.67 37.35 -43.72
N THR A 762 44.46 36.87 -43.44
CA THR A 762 43.32 36.97 -44.35
C THR A 762 42.54 38.28 -44.16
N TYR A 763 42.31 38.71 -42.92
CA TYR A 763 41.39 39.80 -42.60
C TYR A 763 42.06 41.04 -41.98
N LEU A 764 43.18 40.87 -41.26
CA LEU A 764 43.96 41.93 -40.59
C LEU A 764 45.49 41.78 -40.84
N PRO A 765 45.96 41.92 -42.10
CA PRO A 765 47.38 41.77 -42.45
C PRO A 765 48.36 42.59 -41.58
N SER A 766 47.94 43.76 -41.10
CA SER A 766 48.69 44.62 -40.17
C SER A 766 49.13 43.91 -38.89
N LYS A 767 48.27 43.06 -38.31
CA LYS A 767 48.51 42.36 -37.03
C LYS A 767 49.27 41.04 -37.18
N VAL A 768 49.64 40.62 -38.40
CA VAL A 768 50.29 39.31 -38.65
C VAL A 768 51.61 39.17 -37.91
N SER A 769 52.51 40.16 -37.96
CA SER A 769 53.81 40.09 -37.29
C SER A 769 53.67 39.93 -35.77
N MET A 770 52.70 40.61 -35.17
CA MET A 770 52.40 40.47 -33.73
C MET A 770 52.00 39.04 -33.39
N VAL A 771 51.08 38.45 -34.15
CA VAL A 771 50.58 37.09 -33.89
C VAL A 771 51.64 36.02 -34.18
N VAL A 772 52.46 36.21 -35.22
CA VAL A 772 53.59 35.32 -35.52
C VAL A 772 54.66 35.38 -34.41
N GLY A 773 54.88 36.55 -33.81
CA GLY A 773 55.70 36.71 -32.60
C GLY A 773 55.18 35.86 -31.44
N LEU A 774 53.90 36.00 -31.11
CA LEU A 774 53.23 35.17 -30.08
C LEU A 774 53.28 33.67 -30.41
N TRP A 775 53.15 33.30 -31.70
CA TRP A 775 53.26 31.92 -32.14
C TRP A 775 54.67 31.36 -31.92
N ARG A 776 55.70 32.18 -32.20
CA ARG A 776 57.10 31.80 -31.96
C ARG A 776 57.38 31.62 -30.47
N GLU A 777 56.80 32.43 -29.59
CA GLU A 777 56.89 32.26 -28.13
C GLU A 777 56.19 30.99 -27.65
N LEU A 778 55.01 30.67 -28.18
CA LEU A 778 54.29 29.44 -27.88
C LEU A 778 55.05 28.17 -28.33
N LEU A 779 55.72 28.23 -29.48
CA LEU A 779 56.56 27.12 -29.95
C LEU A 779 57.80 26.93 -29.09
N LYS A 780 58.40 28.03 -28.60
CA LYS A 780 59.50 27.99 -27.63
C LYS A 780 59.08 27.34 -26.32
N SER A 781 57.90 27.68 -25.79
CA SER A 781 57.41 27.08 -24.54
C SER A 781 57.07 25.58 -24.66
N LYS A 782 56.71 25.11 -25.87
CA LYS A 782 56.42 23.69 -26.16
C LYS A 782 57.60 22.86 -26.69
N ASN A 783 58.82 23.42 -26.75
CA ASN A 783 60.04 22.75 -27.25
C ASN A 783 59.92 22.17 -28.68
N GLN A 784 59.04 22.72 -29.52
CA GLN A 784 58.90 22.29 -30.92
C GLN A 784 59.74 23.17 -31.86
N LYS A 785 60.58 22.55 -32.68
CA LYS A 785 61.37 23.25 -33.72
C LYS A 785 60.50 23.48 -34.96
N ALA A 786 59.93 24.67 -35.10
CA ALA A 786 59.31 25.13 -36.33
C ALA A 786 59.83 26.54 -36.70
N SER A 787 60.28 26.70 -37.94
CA SER A 787 60.77 27.98 -38.47
C SER A 787 59.62 28.78 -39.07
N LEU A 788 59.11 29.76 -38.32
CA LEU A 788 58.07 30.68 -38.78
C LEU A 788 58.71 31.96 -39.35
N ALA A 789 58.41 32.27 -40.61
CA ALA A 789 58.83 33.51 -41.26
C ALA A 789 57.87 34.65 -40.91
N ASP A 790 58.42 35.81 -40.53
CA ASP A 790 57.66 37.04 -40.31
C ASP A 790 57.69 37.89 -41.60
N PRO A 791 56.55 38.44 -42.07
CA PRO A 791 56.51 39.37 -43.19
C PRO A 791 57.44 40.59 -43.07
N LYS A 792 57.75 41.05 -41.84
CA LYS A 792 58.71 42.15 -41.60
C LYS A 792 60.16 41.74 -41.88
N ASP A 793 60.54 40.54 -41.44
CA ASP A 793 61.91 40.03 -41.56
C ASP A 793 62.20 39.48 -42.97
N TYR A 794 61.20 38.93 -43.64
CA TYR A 794 61.34 38.28 -44.95
C TYR A 794 60.24 38.68 -45.96
N PRO A 795 60.19 39.95 -46.42
CA PRO A 795 59.17 40.43 -47.36
C PRO A 795 59.09 39.61 -48.65
N ASN A 796 60.23 39.08 -49.10
CA ASN A 796 60.39 38.30 -50.33
C ASN A 796 59.54 37.02 -50.33
N LEU A 797 59.22 36.47 -49.16
CA LEU A 797 58.44 35.24 -48.99
C LEU A 797 56.91 35.49 -48.99
N PHE A 798 56.47 36.76 -48.97
CA PHE A 798 55.07 37.17 -48.90
C PHE A 798 54.69 38.08 -50.07
N PRO A 799 54.59 37.55 -51.31
CA PRO A 799 54.20 38.34 -52.47
C PRO A 799 52.79 38.92 -52.28
N GLY A 800 52.62 40.21 -52.58
CA GLY A 800 51.32 40.91 -52.46
C GLY A 800 50.99 41.44 -51.06
N HIS A 801 51.87 41.30 -50.06
CA HIS A 801 51.61 41.78 -48.69
C HIS A 801 51.30 43.28 -48.61
N LEU A 802 52.04 44.10 -49.36
CA LEU A 802 51.81 45.56 -49.42
C LEU A 802 50.44 45.90 -50.04
N GLU A 803 50.00 45.14 -51.05
CA GLU A 803 48.66 45.29 -51.61
C GLU A 803 47.58 44.89 -50.60
N SER A 804 47.83 43.85 -49.78
CA SER A 804 46.92 43.44 -48.70
C SER A 804 46.79 44.51 -47.60
N LEU A 805 47.89 45.17 -47.21
CA LEU A 805 47.88 46.29 -46.24
C LEU A 805 47.09 47.49 -46.77
N LYS A 806 47.28 47.86 -48.05
CA LYS A 806 46.47 48.89 -48.71
C LYS A 806 44.97 48.53 -48.72
N THR A 807 44.67 47.27 -49.03
CA THR A 807 43.30 46.75 -49.07
C THR A 807 42.65 46.75 -47.68
N GLU A 808 43.39 46.45 -46.63
CA GLU A 808 42.90 46.51 -45.24
C GLU A 808 42.47 47.93 -44.86
N GLN A 809 43.31 48.94 -45.15
CA GLN A 809 43.01 50.34 -44.86
C GLN A 809 41.82 50.86 -45.68
N PHE A 810 41.71 50.45 -46.95
CA PHE A 810 40.55 50.76 -47.80
C PHE A 810 39.24 50.20 -47.23
N LEU A 811 39.23 48.91 -46.82
CA LEU A 811 38.04 48.25 -46.28
C LEU A 811 37.67 48.73 -44.87
N ARG A 812 38.57 49.39 -44.13
CA ARG A 812 38.32 49.84 -42.75
C ARG A 812 37.11 50.77 -42.63
N ALA A 813 36.92 51.65 -43.60
CA ALA A 813 35.77 52.55 -43.66
C ALA A 813 34.45 51.82 -43.97
N GLU A 814 34.48 50.83 -44.87
CA GLU A 814 33.31 50.04 -45.23
C GLU A 814 32.87 49.08 -44.12
N ARG A 815 33.81 48.54 -43.33
CA ARG A 815 33.55 47.53 -42.28
C ARG A 815 32.62 47.99 -41.15
N HIS A 816 32.63 49.28 -40.81
CA HIS A 816 31.76 49.84 -39.76
C HIS A 816 30.41 50.34 -40.31
N THR A 817 30.23 50.34 -41.63
CA THR A 817 29.03 50.86 -42.27
C THR A 817 27.95 49.78 -42.29
N GLN A 818 26.99 49.87 -41.39
CA GLN A 818 25.84 48.96 -41.35
C GLN A 818 24.84 49.34 -42.44
N LEU A 819 24.59 48.41 -43.36
CA LEU A 819 23.57 48.57 -44.39
C LEU A 819 22.21 48.09 -43.87
N PRO A 820 21.11 48.80 -44.18
CA PRO A 820 19.78 48.32 -43.84
C PRO A 820 19.49 47.01 -44.58
N ALA A 821 18.77 46.08 -43.95
CA ALA A 821 18.46 44.77 -44.52
C ALA A 821 17.75 44.86 -45.89
N SER A 822 17.02 45.94 -46.16
CA SER A 822 16.37 46.20 -47.47
C SER A 822 17.35 46.38 -48.62
N ALA A 823 18.61 46.75 -48.35
CA ALA A 823 19.66 46.91 -49.36
C ALA A 823 20.31 45.59 -49.78
N TYR A 824 19.90 44.45 -49.20
CA TYR A 824 20.49 43.14 -49.47
C TYR A 824 20.46 42.76 -50.96
N THR A 825 19.36 43.04 -51.67
CA THR A 825 19.23 42.73 -53.12
C THR A 825 20.12 43.58 -54.01
N LEU A 826 20.56 44.74 -53.52
CA LEU A 826 21.40 45.70 -54.24
C LEU A 826 22.89 45.54 -53.90
N THR A 827 23.21 44.75 -52.89
CA THR A 827 24.57 44.57 -52.41
C THR A 827 25.16 43.32 -53.05
N PRO A 828 26.26 43.41 -53.81
CA PRO A 828 26.90 42.25 -54.41
C PRO A 828 27.42 41.30 -53.32
N ALA A 829 27.30 40.00 -53.56
CA ALA A 829 27.69 39.00 -52.57
C ALA A 829 29.22 38.97 -52.38
N ASN A 830 29.69 38.58 -51.19
CA ASN A 830 31.12 38.58 -50.86
C ASN A 830 32.01 37.73 -51.81
N HIS A 831 31.44 36.74 -52.50
CA HIS A 831 32.17 35.91 -53.46
C HIS A 831 32.30 36.55 -54.85
N GLU A 832 31.47 37.54 -55.16
CA GLU A 832 31.50 38.31 -56.41
C GLU A 832 32.41 39.55 -56.29
N ARG A 833 32.70 39.97 -55.05
CA ARG A 833 33.62 41.06 -54.74
C ARG A 833 35.07 40.62 -54.85
N ASN A 834 35.92 41.50 -55.39
CA ASN A 834 37.37 41.35 -55.37
C ASN A 834 37.99 42.59 -54.73
N PRO A 835 38.21 42.58 -53.40
CA PRO A 835 38.63 43.76 -52.65
C PRO A 835 39.95 44.38 -53.12
N ILE A 836 40.88 43.56 -53.63
CA ILE A 836 42.18 44.06 -54.13
C ILE A 836 41.99 44.81 -55.46
N ALA A 837 41.08 44.34 -56.32
CA ALA A 837 40.75 45.04 -57.57
C ALA A 837 39.97 46.33 -57.30
N GLU A 838 39.04 46.31 -56.35
CA GLU A 838 38.28 47.47 -55.89
C GLU A 838 39.20 48.57 -55.32
N MET A 839 40.14 48.18 -54.45
CA MET A 839 41.15 49.10 -53.90
C MET A 839 42.05 49.68 -55.01
N LYS A 840 42.53 48.88 -55.96
CA LYS A 840 43.35 49.37 -57.10
C LYS A 840 42.57 50.36 -57.97
N ALA A 841 41.28 50.12 -58.20
CA ALA A 841 40.41 51.03 -58.93
C ALA A 841 40.17 52.35 -58.15
N ALA A 842 40.03 52.27 -56.82
CA ALA A 842 39.88 53.44 -55.95
C ALA A 842 41.17 54.28 -55.84
N GLU A 843 42.35 53.63 -55.85
CA GLU A 843 43.65 54.31 -55.89
C GLU A 843 43.87 54.99 -57.26
N ALA A 844 43.49 54.33 -58.36
CA ALA A 844 43.58 54.90 -59.71
C ALA A 844 42.59 56.07 -59.95
N SER A 845 41.45 56.08 -59.28
CA SER A 845 40.45 57.15 -59.34
C SER A 845 40.71 58.29 -58.36
N GLY A 846 41.72 58.17 -57.48
CA GLY A 846 42.06 59.15 -56.45
C GLY A 846 41.09 59.18 -55.26
N GLN A 847 40.20 58.18 -55.14
CA GLN A 847 39.25 58.05 -54.03
C GLN A 847 39.90 57.46 -52.76
N PHE A 848 41.05 56.82 -52.89
CA PHE A 848 41.81 56.24 -51.78
C PHE A 848 43.30 56.60 -51.90
N ASN A 849 43.89 57.11 -50.82
CA ASN A 849 45.32 57.33 -50.68
C ASN A 849 45.83 56.49 -49.50
N TYR A 850 46.80 55.61 -49.77
CA TYR A 850 47.43 54.80 -48.74
C TYR A 850 48.33 55.66 -47.84
N VAL A 851 48.20 55.49 -46.53
CA VAL A 851 49.08 56.12 -45.54
C VAL A 851 49.92 55.03 -44.87
N PRO A 852 51.25 55.00 -45.07
CA PRO A 852 52.14 54.06 -44.39
C PRO A 852 52.12 54.29 -42.87
N GLU A 853 52.06 53.22 -42.08
CA GLU A 853 52.02 53.26 -40.60
C GLU A 853 53.27 53.90 -39.95
N GLU A 854 54.39 54.08 -40.67
CA GLU A 854 55.57 54.77 -40.14
C GLU A 854 55.40 56.30 -40.05
N ASP A 855 54.44 56.89 -40.77
CA ASP A 855 54.17 58.33 -40.82
C ASP A 855 52.87 58.75 -40.10
N SER A 856 52.14 57.82 -39.45
CA SER A 856 50.95 58.16 -38.65
C SER A 856 51.33 58.66 -37.25
N ASN A 857 52.03 59.79 -37.20
CA ASN A 857 52.13 60.64 -36.02
C ASN A 857 51.06 61.73 -36.10
N VAL A 858 49.78 61.34 -36.03
CA VAL A 858 48.67 62.27 -35.76
C VAL A 858 47.68 61.59 -34.82
N THR A 859 47.81 61.97 -33.56
CA THR A 859 46.79 62.06 -32.50
C THR A 859 45.35 61.73 -32.87
N GLU A 860 44.85 60.58 -32.40
CA GLU A 860 43.50 60.48 -31.82
C GLU A 860 43.61 59.74 -30.49
N GLU A 861 42.97 60.32 -29.49
CA GLU A 861 43.06 60.01 -28.07
C GLU A 861 42.66 58.55 -27.78
N MET A 862 43.60 57.73 -27.32
CA MET A 862 43.30 56.45 -26.67
C MET A 862 43.50 56.61 -25.17
N GLU A 863 42.36 56.62 -24.49
CA GLU A 863 42.20 56.49 -23.05
C GLU A 863 42.98 55.30 -22.49
N ASP A 864 43.54 55.52 -21.30
CA ASP A 864 44.11 54.52 -20.43
C ASP A 864 43.25 53.25 -20.35
N ALA A 865 43.81 52.11 -20.75
CA ALA A 865 43.27 50.80 -20.42
C ALA A 865 44.40 49.92 -19.87
N GLU A 866 44.36 49.74 -18.55
CA GLU A 866 45.17 48.84 -17.76
C GLU A 866 45.28 47.43 -18.36
N MET A 867 46.45 46.82 -18.17
CA MET A 867 46.64 45.38 -18.30
C MET A 867 45.59 44.61 -17.47
N PRO A 868 44.81 43.67 -18.04
CA PRO A 868 44.13 42.69 -17.22
C PRO A 868 45.17 41.66 -16.71
N PRO A 869 45.07 41.20 -15.46
CA PRO A 869 46.05 40.29 -14.87
C PRO A 869 46.04 38.94 -15.60
N ALA A 870 47.23 38.39 -15.81
CA ALA A 870 47.41 37.04 -16.32
C ALA A 870 46.68 36.03 -15.41
N ARG A 871 45.67 35.34 -15.95
CA ARG A 871 45.06 34.18 -15.27
C ARG A 871 46.08 33.03 -15.24
N PRO A 872 46.25 32.33 -14.11
CA PRO A 872 47.22 31.24 -13.99
C PRO A 872 46.84 30.05 -14.86
N PHE A 873 47.89 29.44 -15.42
CA PHE A 873 47.87 28.28 -16.29
C PHE A 873 47.41 27.02 -15.54
N VAL A 874 46.32 26.38 -15.98
CA VAL A 874 45.91 25.03 -15.51
C VAL A 874 46.16 24.03 -16.65
N PRO A 875 47.06 23.06 -16.51
CA PRO A 875 47.36 22.12 -17.58
C PRO A 875 46.24 21.09 -17.78
N ALA A 876 45.83 20.90 -19.03
CA ALA A 876 44.87 19.87 -19.44
C ALA A 876 45.51 18.47 -19.36
N ALA A 877 44.86 17.55 -18.68
CA ALA A 877 45.26 16.14 -18.56
C ALA A 877 45.05 15.37 -19.87
N ALA A 878 45.99 14.49 -20.19
CA ALA A 878 46.03 13.65 -21.39
C ALA A 878 44.97 12.52 -21.39
N PRO A 879 44.53 12.03 -22.58
CA PRO A 879 43.54 10.97 -22.68
C PRO A 879 44.19 9.59 -22.46
N VAL A 880 43.61 8.78 -21.57
CA VAL A 880 44.06 7.40 -21.32
C VAL A 880 43.12 6.42 -22.03
N HIS A 881 43.72 5.50 -22.78
CA HIS A 881 43.07 4.42 -23.53
C HIS A 881 42.16 3.54 -22.66
N ALA A 882 41.02 3.15 -23.23
CA ALA A 882 40.07 2.19 -22.67
C ALA A 882 40.59 0.75 -22.74
N SER A 883 40.32 -0.03 -21.69
CA SER A 883 40.29 -1.50 -21.63
C SER A 883 39.40 -1.94 -20.46
N PRO A 884 38.80 -3.14 -20.50
CA PRO A 884 37.38 -3.34 -20.20
C PRO A 884 37.07 -3.60 -18.73
N ALA A 885 35.83 -3.26 -18.36
CA ALA A 885 35.27 -3.38 -17.02
C ALA A 885 35.14 -4.83 -16.54
N PRO A 886 35.40 -5.08 -15.24
CA PRO A 886 34.73 -6.11 -14.48
C PRO A 886 33.77 -5.51 -13.42
N VAL A 887 32.56 -6.03 -13.49
CA VAL A 887 31.41 -6.10 -12.56
C VAL A 887 31.63 -5.62 -11.10
N PRO A 888 30.69 -4.85 -10.52
CA PRO A 888 30.77 -4.40 -9.12
C PRO A 888 30.26 -5.47 -8.14
N THR A 889 30.95 -5.62 -7.01
CA THR A 889 30.39 -6.19 -5.78
C THR A 889 30.41 -5.15 -4.65
N PRO A 890 29.44 -5.23 -3.72
CA PRO A 890 28.97 -4.08 -2.95
C PRO A 890 29.70 -3.96 -1.59
N VAL A 891 30.08 -2.74 -1.22
CA VAL A 891 30.53 -2.41 0.15
C VAL A 891 29.37 -1.77 0.90
N ALA A 892 29.10 -2.32 2.09
CA ALA A 892 28.04 -1.94 3.01
C ALA A 892 28.11 -0.48 3.45
N VAL A 893 26.96 0.19 3.43
CA VAL A 893 26.76 1.52 4.01
C VAL A 893 26.28 1.35 5.45
N GLN A 894 27.02 1.91 6.40
CA GLN A 894 26.62 2.09 7.79
C GLN A 894 25.47 3.09 7.91
N PRO A 895 24.54 2.93 8.88
CA PRO A 895 23.44 3.87 9.07
C PRO A 895 23.92 5.21 9.66
N PRO A 896 23.30 6.35 9.28
CA PRO A 896 23.72 7.67 9.73
C PRO A 896 23.32 7.95 11.19
N SER A 897 24.28 8.44 11.95
CA SER A 897 24.12 9.03 13.28
C SER A 897 23.33 10.35 13.22
N THR A 898 22.35 10.48 14.11
CA THR A 898 21.57 11.68 14.40
C THR A 898 22.43 12.87 14.84
N PRO A 899 22.23 14.08 14.29
CA PRO A 899 22.71 15.31 14.91
C PRO A 899 21.63 15.94 15.80
N MET A 900 21.95 16.08 17.09
CA MET A 900 21.23 16.94 18.03
C MET A 900 21.44 18.41 17.66
N SER A 901 20.36 19.18 17.52
CA SER A 901 20.39 20.64 17.49
C SER A 901 19.52 21.21 18.62
N SER A 902 20.17 21.84 19.58
CA SER A 902 19.60 22.64 20.66
C SER A 902 19.13 24.00 20.13
N MET A 903 17.88 24.40 20.43
CA MET A 903 17.43 25.79 20.36
C MET A 903 16.71 26.21 21.67
N PRO A 904 16.83 27.48 22.07
CA PRO A 904 16.41 27.99 23.39
C PRO A 904 14.92 28.40 23.44
N PRO A 905 14.33 28.58 24.63
CA PRO A 905 12.89 28.79 24.78
C PRO A 905 12.48 30.27 24.56
N PRO A 906 11.24 30.54 24.09
CA PRO A 906 10.76 31.91 23.96
C PRO A 906 10.18 32.46 25.26
N LEU A 907 10.33 33.77 25.39
CA LEU A 907 10.01 34.64 26.52
C LEU A 907 8.52 34.85 26.76
N ILE A 908 8.19 35.02 28.05
CA ILE A 908 6.90 35.41 28.63
C ILE A 908 6.65 36.92 28.40
N PRO A 909 5.43 37.35 28.07
CA PRO A 909 4.95 38.69 28.43
C PRO A 909 4.02 38.63 29.65
N THR A 910 4.34 39.46 30.64
CA THR A 910 3.63 39.64 31.91
C THR A 910 2.43 40.60 31.80
N SER A 911 1.32 40.17 32.43
CA SER A 911 0.34 40.92 33.25
C SER A 911 -0.50 42.09 32.67
N SER A 912 -1.83 41.92 32.73
CA SER A 912 -2.73 42.86 33.43
C SER A 912 -4.14 42.26 33.68
N GLN A 913 -4.39 41.96 34.97
CA GLN A 913 -5.61 41.97 35.82
C GLN A 913 -7.07 42.19 35.30
N PRO A 914 -8.11 41.92 36.14
CA PRO A 914 -9.30 41.14 35.75
C PRO A 914 -10.68 41.83 35.85
N SER A 915 -11.72 41.06 35.46
CA SER A 915 -13.17 41.12 35.83
C SER A 915 -14.04 42.17 35.11
N PRO A 916 -15.39 42.05 35.08
CA PRO A 916 -16.26 41.07 35.75
C PRO A 916 -17.34 40.38 34.87
N ALA A 917 -17.95 39.35 35.46
CA ALA A 917 -19.20 38.72 34.99
C ALA A 917 -20.38 39.71 34.99
N PRO A 918 -21.47 39.38 34.26
CA PRO A 918 -22.80 39.69 34.76
C PRO A 918 -23.72 38.47 34.83
N ALA A 919 -24.59 38.57 35.82
CA ALA A 919 -25.55 37.60 36.29
C ALA A 919 -26.84 37.57 35.47
N PHE A 920 -27.59 36.51 35.73
CA PHE A 920 -28.98 36.21 35.36
C PHE A 920 -29.97 37.39 35.40
N SER A 921 -30.95 37.34 34.49
CA SER A 921 -32.29 37.90 34.67
C SER A 921 -33.38 37.02 34.01
N MET A 922 -34.24 36.42 34.83
CA MET A 922 -35.65 36.08 34.50
C MET A 922 -36.49 37.39 34.41
N PRO A 923 -37.73 37.49 33.86
CA PRO A 923 -38.92 36.58 33.96
C PRO A 923 -39.79 36.59 32.64
N PRO A 924 -41.11 36.21 32.54
CA PRO A 924 -42.10 35.75 33.54
C PRO A 924 -42.90 34.46 33.18
N PRO A 925 -43.77 33.97 34.10
CA PRO A 925 -44.60 32.77 33.91
C PRO A 925 -46.01 33.13 33.44
N LEU A 926 -46.74 32.23 32.77
CA LEU A 926 -48.22 32.22 32.70
C LEU A 926 -48.78 30.89 32.10
N VAL A 927 -49.38 30.11 33.00
CA VAL A 927 -50.68 29.39 32.95
C VAL A 927 -51.05 28.44 31.78
N PRO A 928 -51.53 27.21 32.09
CA PRO A 928 -52.15 26.27 31.14
C PRO A 928 -53.69 26.29 31.20
N THR A 929 -54.37 26.25 30.03
CA THR A 929 -55.80 25.86 29.89
C THR A 929 -56.02 25.31 28.47
N ALA A 930 -56.22 24.00 28.28
CA ALA A 930 -57.48 23.23 28.38
C ALA A 930 -58.37 23.31 27.13
N ALA A 931 -58.58 22.17 26.45
CA ALA A 931 -59.89 21.63 26.06
C ALA A 931 -59.77 20.31 25.25
N SER A 932 -60.47 19.29 25.73
CA SER A 932 -60.79 18.00 25.08
C SER A 932 -61.81 18.18 23.92
N PRO A 933 -62.28 17.15 23.16
CA PRO A 933 -63.10 16.05 23.72
C PRO A 933 -63.12 14.66 23.02
N LEU A 934 -63.57 13.65 23.81
CA LEU A 934 -64.47 12.50 23.50
C LEU A 934 -63.99 11.37 22.53
N GLN A 935 -63.83 10.11 22.98
CA GLN A 935 -64.77 9.03 23.39
C GLN A 935 -65.02 8.04 22.23
N GLU A 936 -64.69 6.75 22.35
CA GLU A 936 -65.58 5.58 22.61
C GLU A 936 -64.81 4.33 22.09
N SER A 937 -64.99 3.06 22.47
CA SER A 937 -65.80 2.35 23.45
C SER A 937 -65.38 0.86 23.52
N LYS A 938 -65.61 0.25 24.69
CA LYS A 938 -66.10 -1.13 24.98
C LYS A 938 -65.28 -2.43 24.73
N ALA A 939 -65.00 -3.05 25.90
CA ALA A 939 -65.35 -4.43 26.36
C ALA A 939 -64.46 -5.65 25.98
N PRO A 940 -64.55 -6.81 26.71
CA PRO A 940 -64.97 -7.13 28.10
C PRO A 940 -63.87 -7.88 28.93
N ALA A 941 -63.82 -7.81 30.28
CA ALA A 941 -64.40 -8.71 31.33
C ALA A 941 -64.13 -10.23 31.13
N GLU A 942 -63.58 -11.02 32.08
CA GLU A 942 -64.18 -11.40 33.37
C GLU A 942 -63.19 -12.17 34.31
N THR A 943 -63.24 -11.84 35.62
CA THR A 943 -63.27 -12.68 36.87
C THR A 943 -62.47 -14.00 37.01
N LYS A 944 -61.85 -14.39 38.16
CA LYS A 944 -62.31 -14.52 39.57
C LYS A 944 -61.11 -14.99 40.46
N GLN A 945 -60.82 -14.33 41.58
CA GLN A 945 -61.03 -14.74 43.00
C GLN A 945 -60.16 -15.85 43.67
N LYS A 946 -59.51 -15.42 44.78
CA LYS A 946 -59.41 -16.00 46.15
C LYS A 946 -58.49 -17.20 46.48
N ALA A 947 -57.37 -16.87 47.16
CA ALA A 947 -56.96 -17.18 48.56
C ALA A 947 -56.88 -18.66 49.09
N PRO A 948 -56.31 -18.92 50.30
CA PRO A 948 -54.90 -19.05 50.75
C PRO A 948 -54.70 -20.45 51.44
N PRO A 949 -53.99 -20.72 52.58
CA PRO A 949 -52.73 -20.23 53.23
C PRO A 949 -51.77 -21.38 53.74
N LYS A 950 -50.74 -21.00 54.52
CA LYS A 950 -49.96 -21.74 55.57
C LYS A 950 -48.77 -22.62 55.13
N GLY A 951 -47.60 -22.56 55.74
CA GLY A 951 -47.10 -21.74 56.85
C GLY A 951 -45.78 -22.30 57.44
N THR A 952 -45.07 -21.42 58.19
CA THR A 952 -44.04 -21.67 59.22
C THR A 952 -42.65 -22.09 58.70
N VAL A 953 -41.51 -21.51 59.09
CA VAL A 953 -40.99 -21.18 60.45
C VAL A 953 -39.87 -20.09 60.39
N SER A 954 -39.94 -19.10 61.32
CA SER A 954 -38.92 -18.24 62.01
C SER A 954 -37.58 -17.84 61.35
N ASP A 955 -36.91 -16.74 61.69
CA ASP A 955 -37.14 -15.51 62.47
C ASP A 955 -35.98 -14.55 62.11
N GLU A 956 -36.33 -13.27 62.03
CA GLU A 956 -35.63 -12.00 62.39
C GLU A 956 -34.13 -12.04 62.76
N SER A 957 -33.18 -11.27 62.19
CA SER A 957 -33.03 -9.82 61.92
C SER A 957 -32.60 -8.95 63.11
N LEU A 958 -31.77 -7.92 62.78
CA LEU A 958 -31.46 -6.65 63.46
C LEU A 958 -30.15 -6.65 64.28
N ASP A 959 -29.15 -5.87 63.85
CA ASP A 959 -28.83 -4.45 64.24
C ASP A 959 -27.93 -4.44 65.48
N SER A 960 -26.97 -3.53 65.76
CA SER A 960 -26.45 -2.32 65.15
C SER A 960 -25.20 -1.88 65.95
N ASP A 961 -24.46 -0.90 65.41
CA ASP A 961 -23.79 0.23 66.10
C ASP A 961 -22.56 0.10 67.05
N LEU A 962 -21.51 0.79 66.58
CA LEU A 962 -20.74 1.89 67.22
C LEU A 962 -19.65 1.64 68.29
N ASP A 963 -18.48 2.21 67.95
CA ASP A 963 -17.64 3.14 68.72
C ASP A 963 -16.43 2.70 69.58
N LEU A 964 -15.27 3.24 69.14
CA LEU A 964 -14.23 4.00 69.87
C LEU A 964 -12.98 3.33 70.50
N ASP A 965 -11.85 3.93 70.07
CA ASP A 965 -10.65 4.40 70.80
C ASP A 965 -9.43 3.51 71.14
N LEU A 966 -8.32 3.89 70.47
CA LEU A 966 -6.99 4.33 70.94
C LEU A 966 -6.10 3.48 71.87
N ASP A 967 -4.82 3.47 71.45
CA ASP A 967 -3.55 3.33 72.18
C ASP A 967 -3.19 1.97 72.81
N ASP A 968 -2.15 1.32 72.26
CA ASP A 968 -0.91 1.11 73.02
C ASP A 968 0.28 0.72 72.12
N ILE A 969 1.36 1.44 72.35
CA ILE A 969 2.71 1.25 71.82
C ILE A 969 3.46 0.31 72.77
N ASP A 970 4.21 -0.68 72.24
CA ASP A 970 5.55 -0.94 72.80
C ASP A 970 6.52 -1.52 71.75
N PRO A 971 7.67 -0.88 71.49
CA PRO A 971 8.73 -1.36 70.63
C PRO A 971 9.99 -1.67 71.46
N SER A 972 10.20 -2.92 71.87
CA SER A 972 11.52 -3.37 72.34
C SER A 972 11.60 -4.88 72.50
N ASP A 973 12.37 -5.52 71.61
CA ASP A 973 13.34 -6.58 71.94
C ASP A 973 14.20 -6.76 70.67
N LEU A 974 15.14 -5.85 70.44
CA LEU A 974 16.57 -5.98 70.75
C LEU A 974 17.26 -7.17 70.06
N ASN A 975 17.99 -6.79 69.00
CA ASN A 975 19.19 -7.39 68.39
C ASN A 975 19.95 -8.44 69.22
N PHE A 976 20.58 -9.40 68.55
CA PHE A 976 22.05 -9.58 68.55
C PHE A 976 22.50 -10.63 67.49
N ASP A 977 23.33 -10.15 66.55
CA ASP A 977 24.56 -10.70 65.96
C ASP A 977 24.79 -12.16 65.50
N ASP A 978 25.69 -12.19 64.50
CA ASP A 978 26.63 -13.22 64.02
C ASP A 978 26.11 -14.32 63.08
N ALA A 979 26.46 -14.36 61.79
CA ALA A 979 27.77 -14.43 61.11
C ALA A 979 28.36 -15.86 60.99
N LEU A 980 28.40 -16.31 59.73
CA LEU A 980 29.44 -17.10 59.04
C LEU A 980 29.77 -18.56 59.43
N SER A 981 29.91 -19.36 58.35
CA SER A 981 30.77 -20.57 58.16
C SER A 981 30.32 -21.86 58.86
N LEU A 982 30.58 -23.09 58.41
CA LEU A 982 31.07 -23.77 57.19
C LEU A 982 30.85 -25.28 57.53
N ASP A 983 30.81 -26.14 56.51
CA ASP A 983 31.05 -27.60 56.53
C ASP A 983 30.04 -28.54 57.25
N ASP A 984 29.23 -29.26 56.46
CA ASP A 984 29.37 -30.70 56.15
C ASP A 984 28.50 -31.11 54.94
#